data_AF-A0A5B9MMN3-F1
#
_entry.id   AF-A0A5B9MMN3-F1
#
_cell.length_a   1.000
_cell.length_b   1.000
_cell.length_c   1.000
_cell.angle_alpha   90.00
_cell.angle_beta   90.00
_cell.angle_gamma   90.00
#
_symmetry.space_group_name_H-M   'P 1'
#
loop_
_entity.id
_entity.type
_entity.pdbx_description
1 polymer ?
#
loop_
_entity_poly.entity_id
_entity_poly.type
_entity_poly.pdbx_seq_one_letter_code
_entity_poly.pdbx_strand_id
1 'polypeptide(L)'
;MVRCRRSHRSTSNRCVHSIDPQNPLVHSQLLAIGARFHRVWRTKSPGETARWVLVLVWVALALCSYRHVIGDLLGQWQLNASYSHGSVVLPIAIWLLWMRRSSIPNVQKPWVPGLALLVAAHGLLWLGGYFYLPALERWTIPLQLCGMIGLLAGRPMLRWSLPGVGFLAFMIPLPFQLEMLANQCLQSASAWGGCFLLGLTQTFAITDGYTVTMAGGGVGITKDCSGMRMTVAVAALGYVITVLNRRGPGTARVGRQPAGREAVEFVIVMLSVIPVAVFANAARIATIAWVADRYQDDAATSWTHDIVDWLVLPFCAMLFLALRAWIANVRDLLRTITSFRDSKDGRTDAQIEWRQWGKVGLRLAAVPVALAVMTLATIGHHAAQRTRIVRQTLSAARSHESDADWKQAASCYRQLLTLQPARVEQRYRYAWVLLQDATSSDDRMRVFDQLDAVLKQSPSHVAALESHLELALDFDLAKPALRSAARLTALGQTNVAAQRLCLEAELRFAAADDSATSVQRFNRSIQQLGPATEWRDRLAMAIAQYCCDHQDSIDRRAARELAPAITRAAGQIDSAPAHFQAWRYAHLFGTARPSIERARSSIDGDCPTHVAYRIYLASAREAGLENRREDVKRFLWKAIEQSPEDHAAYVVLGDVCASGDQWPQATAAYLRAWRLAGDRPTELGVKLAEALLQSKRHAESAHLVAQLVTENNHAFHAVSRPLRIRLMLVQARLDVHANQYEDALRTLQRCQTLVAIHASSPAESARRLQTLQSLEARCLVRLGRYGDAARVFESRAVESDVAADQWTAAARAWRSDGNRPAAEDCYRSAVAAVGHDSEVWLEFVSLLKDRYGPTGAVEEIRRRQQPRDQTAPPADQLLAQAWEMVGHSDRAIGHYRSAAESDVQGVAALAIALARHGRAEEAVALVADPRWTVDASLRAHTATVVGVSAAGLSPGLIAKLEPIVRGGEPRAVDDTTLLLAIVDWYAHRQQPAAAIELLDRAVAADTQNVIAANNLAMLLADQARDDPRAQQLPRAQQLPRAQQLPRAQQLPRALKLIDHVLKQTGPQPEFLDTKGWILVQMGRADEALSILKHAVEVSDTSDPVAHLHLAAAYLAVGDRDQANESFDAARSGEIVLDQLNHSERHAWTRLQDAFTQPKEITALAPTDRSAN
;
A
#
# COMPACT_ATOMS: atom_id res chain seq x y z
N MET A 1 -65.87 -32.95 0.36
CA MET A 1 -65.89 -31.99 -0.77
C MET A 1 -66.11 -30.60 -0.16
N VAL A 2 -65.39 -29.51 -0.39
CA VAL A 2 -64.23 -29.06 -1.16
C VAL A 2 -63.85 -27.73 -0.46
N ARG A 3 -62.66 -27.58 0.14
CA ARG A 3 -61.45 -26.90 -0.36
C ARG A 3 -61.59 -25.40 -0.72
N CYS A 4 -60.53 -24.67 -0.37
CA CYS A 4 -60.04 -23.37 -0.89
C CYS A 4 -60.77 -22.10 -0.42
N ARG A 5 -60.13 -20.93 -0.23
CA ARG A 5 -58.72 -20.47 -0.06
C ARG A 5 -58.82 -18.94 0.12
N ARG A 6 -57.94 -18.31 0.96
CA ARG A 6 -57.34 -16.94 0.85
C ARG A 6 -58.33 -15.73 0.76
N SER A 7 -58.05 -14.51 1.22
CA SER A 7 -56.94 -13.84 1.92
C SER A 7 -57.36 -12.42 2.32
N HIS A 8 -56.70 -11.90 3.36
CA HIS A 8 -56.37 -10.48 3.66
C HIS A 8 -57.34 -9.48 4.34
N ARG A 9 -56.91 -9.13 5.57
CA ARG A 9 -56.67 -7.80 6.19
C ARG A 9 -57.82 -6.85 6.58
N SER A 10 -57.78 -6.57 7.89
CA SER A 10 -57.81 -5.28 8.60
C SER A 10 -59.11 -4.74 9.23
N THR A 11 -58.98 -4.56 10.55
CA THR A 11 -59.42 -3.43 11.41
C THR A 11 -60.88 -3.28 11.89
N SER A 12 -61.00 -3.47 13.22
CA SER A 12 -61.65 -2.60 14.23
C SER A 12 -63.11 -2.85 14.69
N ASN A 13 -63.21 -2.82 16.03
CA ASN A 13 -64.29 -2.29 16.90
C ASN A 13 -65.65 -2.99 17.07
N ARG A 14 -65.88 -3.46 18.31
CA ARG A 14 -67.13 -3.41 19.12
C ARG A 14 -66.69 -3.63 20.59
N CYS A 15 -67.13 -2.94 21.65
CA CYS A 15 -68.20 -1.97 21.86
C CYS A 15 -67.84 -1.05 23.06
N VAL A 16 -68.43 0.13 23.02
CA VAL A 16 -68.39 1.26 23.98
C VAL A 16 -69.43 1.06 25.09
N HIS A 17 -69.21 1.60 26.31
CA HIS A 17 -70.24 2.38 27.01
C HIS A 17 -69.65 3.35 28.05
N SER A 18 -69.99 4.62 27.85
CA SER A 18 -69.83 5.78 28.73
C SER A 18 -70.77 5.69 29.95
N ILE A 19 -70.37 6.32 31.06
CA ILE A 19 -71.23 6.52 32.24
C ILE A 19 -71.62 8.00 32.33
N ASP A 20 -72.94 8.21 32.41
CA ASP A 20 -73.70 9.45 32.59
C ASP A 20 -73.68 9.90 34.08
N PRO A 21 -73.52 11.20 34.44
CA PRO A 21 -73.23 11.64 35.80
C PRO A 21 -74.42 11.73 36.77
N GLN A 22 -75.65 11.34 36.42
CA GLN A 22 -76.84 11.67 37.22
C GLN A 22 -77.54 10.52 37.98
N ASN A 23 -76.85 9.42 38.32
CA ASN A 23 -77.49 8.31 39.08
C ASN A 23 -77.33 8.45 40.62
N PRO A 24 -78.42 8.66 41.41
CA PRO A 24 -78.35 8.93 42.86
C PRO A 24 -77.88 7.75 43.72
N LEU A 25 -77.85 6.54 43.18
CA LEU A 25 -77.43 5.32 43.91
C LEU A 25 -75.91 5.15 44.03
N VAL A 26 -75.14 5.78 43.14
CA VAL A 26 -73.66 5.75 43.19
C VAL A 26 -73.12 6.81 44.16
N HIS A 27 -73.84 7.93 44.31
CA HIS A 27 -73.42 9.02 45.19
C HIS A 27 -73.54 8.66 46.68
N SER A 28 -74.55 7.87 47.07
CA SER A 28 -74.72 7.41 48.46
C SER A 28 -73.73 6.32 48.88
N GLN A 29 -73.28 5.45 47.97
CA GLN A 29 -72.24 4.45 48.27
C GLN A 29 -70.83 5.05 48.32
N LEU A 30 -70.52 6.05 47.47
CA LEU A 30 -69.24 6.75 47.53
C LEU A 30 -69.13 7.67 48.76
N LEU A 31 -70.23 8.32 49.19
CA LEU A 31 -70.27 9.05 50.46
C LEU A 31 -70.13 8.12 51.68
N ALA A 32 -70.59 6.87 51.62
CA ALA A 32 -70.39 5.87 52.68
C ALA A 32 -68.94 5.34 52.76
N ILE A 33 -68.24 5.22 51.63
CA ILE A 33 -66.81 4.88 51.58
C ILE A 33 -65.95 6.07 52.02
N GLY A 34 -66.31 7.29 51.60
CA GLY A 34 -65.69 8.54 52.04
C GLY A 34 -65.86 8.78 53.55
N ALA A 35 -67.06 8.54 54.09
CA ALA A 35 -67.32 8.68 55.52
C ALA A 35 -66.62 7.60 56.37
N ARG A 36 -66.32 6.41 55.82
CA ARG A 36 -65.47 5.39 56.47
C ARG A 36 -63.99 5.78 56.45
N PHE A 37 -63.48 6.37 55.38
CA PHE A 37 -62.12 6.91 55.34
C PHE A 37 -61.95 8.13 56.28
N HIS A 38 -62.95 9.00 56.36
CA HIS A 38 -62.91 10.21 57.19
C HIS A 38 -63.03 9.91 58.70
N ARG A 39 -63.65 8.78 59.09
CA ARG A 39 -63.76 8.35 60.51
C ARG A 39 -62.50 7.61 61.00
N VAL A 40 -61.70 7.02 60.11
CA VAL A 40 -60.41 6.39 60.45
C VAL A 40 -59.31 7.43 60.75
N TRP A 41 -59.44 8.66 60.27
CA TRP A 41 -58.47 9.74 60.55
C TRP A 41 -58.67 10.44 61.91
N ARG A 42 -59.81 10.26 62.59
CA ARG A 42 -60.17 11.08 63.76
C ARG A 42 -60.07 10.40 65.13
N THR A 43 -59.56 9.17 65.22
CA THR A 43 -59.32 8.48 66.50
C THR A 43 -58.00 7.72 66.53
N LYS A 44 -56.97 8.29 65.91
CA LYS A 44 -55.63 7.71 65.93
C LYS A 44 -54.78 8.46 66.95
N SER A 45 -54.36 7.75 68.00
CA SER A 45 -53.39 8.27 68.98
C SER A 45 -52.20 8.95 68.25
N PRO A 46 -51.55 9.97 68.84
CA PRO A 46 -50.42 10.67 68.21
C PRO A 46 -49.33 9.76 67.61
N GLY A 47 -49.22 8.52 68.12
CA GLY A 47 -48.30 7.50 67.60
C GLY A 47 -48.68 6.85 66.27
N GLU A 48 -49.92 6.88 65.81
CA GLU A 48 -50.33 6.22 64.56
C GLU A 48 -50.19 7.13 63.33
N THR A 49 -50.49 8.43 63.44
CA THR A 49 -50.18 9.43 62.40
C THR A 49 -48.68 9.56 62.18
N ALA A 50 -47.88 9.58 63.27
CA ALA A 50 -46.42 9.56 63.19
C ALA A 50 -45.89 8.31 62.47
N ARG A 51 -46.50 7.13 62.68
CA ARG A 51 -46.14 5.91 61.96
C ARG A 51 -46.43 5.99 60.47
N TRP A 52 -47.57 6.52 60.03
CA TRP A 52 -47.89 6.67 58.60
C TRP A 52 -46.99 7.69 57.90
N VAL A 53 -46.66 8.80 58.56
CA VAL A 53 -45.67 9.75 58.05
C VAL A 53 -44.31 9.06 57.89
N LEU A 54 -43.87 8.27 58.88
CA LEU A 54 -42.61 7.56 58.82
C LEU A 54 -42.60 6.47 57.73
N VAL A 55 -43.71 5.77 57.52
CA VAL A 55 -43.90 4.85 56.37
C VAL A 55 -43.75 5.60 55.04
N LEU A 56 -44.42 6.74 54.88
CA LEU A 56 -44.36 7.54 53.65
C LEU A 56 -42.96 8.08 53.38
N VAL A 57 -42.25 8.55 54.41
CA VAL A 57 -40.85 9.00 54.31
C VAL A 57 -39.94 7.86 53.86
N TRP A 58 -40.04 6.68 54.47
CA TRP A 58 -39.24 5.53 54.07
C TRP A 58 -39.56 5.03 52.66
N VAL A 59 -40.83 5.08 52.24
CA VAL A 59 -41.24 4.73 50.87
C VAL A 59 -40.71 5.76 49.88
N ALA A 60 -40.79 7.07 50.18
CA ALA A 60 -40.25 8.13 49.33
C ALA A 60 -38.73 8.02 49.17
N LEU A 61 -38.01 7.80 50.29
CA LEU A 61 -36.56 7.56 50.27
C LEU A 61 -36.22 6.31 49.45
N ALA A 62 -36.96 5.21 49.61
CA ALA A 62 -36.76 4.01 48.81
C ALA A 62 -37.00 4.26 47.31
N LEU A 63 -38.07 4.96 46.94
CA LEU A 63 -38.36 5.29 45.54
C LEU A 63 -37.28 6.18 44.91
N CYS A 64 -36.78 7.17 45.67
CA CYS A 64 -35.68 8.02 45.21
C CYS A 64 -34.36 7.25 45.05
N SER A 65 -33.97 6.44 46.05
CA SER A 65 -32.72 5.68 46.05
C SER A 65 -32.70 4.58 44.98
N TYR A 66 -33.85 3.93 44.72
CA TYR A 66 -33.95 2.80 43.80
C TYR A 66 -34.45 3.17 42.40
N ARG A 67 -34.66 4.45 42.09
CA ARG A 67 -35.18 4.90 40.77
C ARG A 67 -34.38 4.32 39.59
N HIS A 68 -33.05 4.33 39.71
CA HIS A 68 -32.14 3.83 38.67
C HIS A 68 -32.19 2.31 38.61
N VAL A 69 -32.06 1.63 39.75
CA VAL A 69 -32.09 0.17 39.87
C VAL A 69 -33.38 -0.42 39.30
N ILE A 70 -34.53 0.20 39.60
CA ILE A 70 -35.83 -0.23 39.08
C ILE A 70 -35.94 0.02 37.56
N GLY A 71 -35.46 1.18 37.08
CA GLY A 71 -35.41 1.48 35.64
C GLY A 71 -34.59 0.45 34.87
N ASP A 72 -33.42 0.09 35.38
CA ASP A 72 -32.54 -0.92 34.79
C ASP A 72 -33.17 -2.31 34.83
N LEU A 73 -33.84 -2.67 35.92
CA LEU A 73 -34.52 -3.96 36.07
C LEU A 73 -35.69 -4.09 35.09
N LEU A 74 -36.49 -3.02 34.92
CA LEU A 74 -37.56 -2.95 33.93
C LEU A 74 -37.01 -3.05 32.50
N GLY A 75 -35.94 -2.33 32.20
CA GLY A 75 -35.24 -2.42 30.92
C GLY A 75 -34.77 -3.84 30.64
N GLN A 76 -34.22 -4.53 31.64
CA GLN A 76 -33.79 -5.93 31.49
C GLN A 76 -34.95 -6.89 31.26
N TRP A 77 -36.09 -6.73 31.92
CA TRP A 77 -37.25 -7.59 31.67
C TRP A 77 -37.85 -7.39 30.28
N GLN A 78 -37.74 -6.18 29.71
CA GLN A 78 -38.26 -5.87 28.37
C GLN A 78 -37.29 -6.27 27.26
N LEU A 79 -35.99 -6.04 27.46
CA LEU A 79 -34.97 -6.20 26.42
C LEU A 79 -34.29 -7.57 26.46
N ASN A 80 -34.20 -8.22 27.61
CA ASN A 80 -33.54 -9.51 27.75
C ASN A 80 -34.55 -10.65 27.85
N ALA A 81 -34.63 -11.45 26.79
CA ALA A 81 -35.54 -12.58 26.71
C ALA A 81 -35.33 -13.62 27.85
N SER A 82 -34.10 -13.76 28.37
CA SER A 82 -33.77 -14.67 29.48
C SER A 82 -34.34 -14.28 30.84
N TYR A 83 -34.71 -13.01 31.01
CA TYR A 83 -35.27 -12.46 32.27
C TYR A 83 -36.66 -11.84 32.10
N SER A 84 -37.32 -12.09 30.96
CA SER A 84 -38.66 -11.56 30.66
C SER A 84 -39.73 -11.93 31.69
N HIS A 85 -39.53 -13.05 32.41
CA HIS A 85 -40.42 -13.51 33.48
C HIS A 85 -40.45 -12.60 34.71
N GLY A 86 -39.46 -11.72 34.89
CA GLY A 86 -39.34 -10.90 36.10
C GLY A 86 -40.56 -10.01 36.37
N SER A 87 -41.22 -9.53 35.32
CA SER A 87 -42.46 -8.76 35.42
C SER A 87 -43.62 -9.53 36.09
N VAL A 88 -43.67 -10.85 35.90
CA VAL A 88 -44.72 -11.74 36.44
C VAL A 88 -44.43 -12.13 37.90
N VAL A 89 -43.18 -12.06 38.35
CA VAL A 89 -42.79 -12.40 39.72
C VAL A 89 -43.46 -11.48 40.74
N LEU A 90 -43.60 -10.19 40.43
CA LEU A 90 -44.20 -9.21 41.34
C LEU A 90 -45.70 -9.48 41.62
N PRO A 91 -46.58 -9.68 40.61
CA PRO A 91 -47.95 -10.14 40.84
C PRO A 91 -48.04 -11.45 41.64
N ILE A 92 -47.16 -12.43 41.38
CA ILE A 92 -47.18 -13.70 42.12
C ILE A 92 -46.75 -13.49 43.58
N ALA A 93 -45.74 -12.67 43.85
CA ALA A 93 -45.33 -12.33 45.21
C ALA A 93 -46.48 -11.69 46.01
N ILE A 94 -47.23 -10.78 45.38
CA ILE A 94 -48.43 -10.17 45.98
C ILE A 94 -49.52 -11.22 46.19
N TRP A 95 -49.76 -12.08 45.20
CA TRP A 95 -50.73 -13.16 45.30
C TRP A 95 -50.40 -14.16 46.42
N LEU A 96 -49.12 -14.48 46.65
CA LEU A 96 -48.66 -15.30 47.78
C LEU A 96 -48.99 -14.66 49.13
N LEU A 97 -48.86 -13.33 49.26
CA LEU A 97 -49.29 -12.61 50.46
C LEU A 97 -50.81 -12.58 50.59
N TRP A 98 -51.52 -12.35 49.49
CA TRP A 98 -52.98 -12.30 49.42
C TRP A 98 -53.63 -13.63 49.82
N MET A 99 -53.05 -14.76 49.43
CA MET A 99 -53.54 -16.08 49.85
C MET A 99 -53.35 -16.33 51.34
N ARG A 100 -52.43 -15.61 51.99
CA ARG A 100 -52.17 -15.72 53.43
C ARG A 100 -52.88 -14.64 54.24
N ARG A 101 -53.79 -13.86 53.63
CA ARG A 101 -54.49 -12.73 54.27
C ARG A 101 -55.28 -13.10 55.53
N SER A 102 -55.79 -14.32 55.61
CA SER A 102 -56.50 -14.84 56.79
C SER A 102 -55.61 -15.01 58.03
N SER A 103 -54.28 -14.93 57.87
CA SER A 103 -53.28 -15.12 58.93
C SER A 103 -52.42 -13.87 59.19
N ILE A 104 -52.88 -12.69 58.75
CA ILE A 104 -52.14 -11.43 58.93
C ILE A 104 -51.96 -11.14 60.44
N PRO A 105 -50.72 -10.98 60.94
CA PRO A 105 -50.47 -10.59 62.31
C PRO A 105 -50.84 -9.12 62.58
N ASN A 106 -51.18 -8.77 63.82
CA ASN A 106 -51.28 -7.36 64.22
C ASN A 106 -49.91 -6.68 64.18
N VAL A 107 -49.90 -5.38 63.86
CA VAL A 107 -48.70 -4.53 63.89
C VAL A 107 -48.13 -4.47 65.32
N GLN A 108 -46.85 -4.78 65.47
CA GLN A 108 -46.16 -4.80 66.77
C GLN A 108 -45.13 -3.68 66.92
N LYS A 109 -44.42 -3.65 68.06
CA LYS A 109 -43.31 -2.72 68.29
C LYS A 109 -42.23 -2.86 67.20
N PRO A 110 -41.53 -1.77 66.85
CA PRO A 110 -40.45 -1.78 65.88
C PRO A 110 -39.41 -2.86 66.20
N TRP A 111 -39.05 -3.66 65.21
CA TRP A 111 -37.90 -4.54 65.33
C TRP A 111 -36.66 -3.74 64.98
N VAL A 112 -36.00 -3.18 66.00
CA VAL A 112 -34.81 -2.30 65.87
C VAL A 112 -33.71 -2.87 64.95
N PRO A 113 -33.42 -4.18 64.92
CA PRO A 113 -32.50 -4.75 63.92
C PRO A 113 -32.90 -4.52 62.46
N GLY A 114 -34.16 -4.18 62.18
CA GLY A 114 -34.61 -3.72 60.87
C GLY A 114 -33.85 -2.48 60.39
N LEU A 115 -33.41 -1.59 61.28
CA LEU A 115 -32.55 -0.45 60.92
C LEU A 115 -31.18 -0.90 60.41
N ALA A 116 -30.58 -1.92 61.02
CA ALA A 116 -29.32 -2.50 60.55
C ALA A 116 -29.47 -3.11 59.14
N LEU A 117 -30.61 -3.72 58.83
CA LEU A 117 -30.91 -4.21 57.47
C LEU A 117 -31.02 -3.06 56.46
N LEU A 118 -31.62 -1.93 56.84
CA LEU A 118 -31.73 -0.75 55.97
C LEU A 118 -30.37 -0.11 55.70
N VAL A 119 -29.52 0.00 56.73
CA VAL A 119 -28.14 0.49 56.58
C VAL A 119 -27.32 -0.47 55.70
N ALA A 120 -27.44 -1.77 55.91
CA ALA A 120 -26.78 -2.77 55.08
C ALA A 120 -27.26 -2.71 53.62
N ALA A 121 -28.56 -2.53 53.38
CA ALA A 121 -29.11 -2.38 52.03
C ALA A 121 -28.54 -1.14 51.32
N HIS A 122 -28.46 0.01 51.99
CA HIS A 122 -27.88 1.22 51.39
C HIS A 122 -26.35 1.13 51.22
N GLY A 123 -25.65 0.51 52.16
CA GLY A 123 -24.21 0.27 52.03
C GLY A 123 -23.88 -0.63 50.84
N LEU A 124 -24.65 -1.71 50.65
CA LEU A 124 -24.52 -2.60 49.49
C LEU A 124 -24.95 -1.92 48.18
N LEU A 125 -25.96 -1.04 48.21
CA LEU A 125 -26.37 -0.24 47.06
C LEU A 125 -25.26 0.72 46.63
N TRP A 126 -24.62 1.40 47.59
CA TRP A 126 -23.48 2.28 47.33
C TRP A 126 -22.25 1.51 46.84
N LEU A 127 -21.91 0.39 47.49
CA LEU A 127 -20.82 -0.49 47.05
C LEU A 127 -21.06 -1.04 45.63
N GLY A 128 -22.29 -1.42 45.32
CA GLY A 128 -22.70 -1.87 43.99
C GLY A 128 -22.45 -0.81 42.93
N GLY A 129 -22.87 0.44 43.19
CA GLY A 129 -22.63 1.56 42.29
C GLY A 129 -21.15 1.92 42.16
N TYR A 130 -20.39 1.86 43.26
CA TYR A 130 -18.96 2.16 43.27
C TYR A 130 -18.12 1.14 42.47
N PHE A 131 -18.44 -0.16 42.60
CA PHE A 131 -17.73 -1.24 41.91
C PHE A 131 -18.36 -1.61 40.55
N TYR A 132 -19.38 -0.88 40.09
CA TYR A 132 -20.14 -1.20 38.88
C TYR A 132 -20.64 -2.66 38.87
N LEU A 133 -21.29 -3.07 39.98
CA LEU A 133 -21.90 -4.39 40.16
C LEU A 133 -23.43 -4.29 40.21
N PRO A 134 -24.14 -4.14 39.07
CA PRO A 134 -25.60 -3.97 39.02
C PRO A 134 -26.39 -5.08 39.71
N ALA A 135 -25.85 -6.31 39.72
CA ALA A 135 -26.48 -7.43 40.41
C ALA A 135 -26.56 -7.18 41.92
N LEU A 136 -25.49 -6.64 42.53
CA LEU A 136 -25.43 -6.35 43.95
C LEU A 136 -26.48 -5.31 44.34
N GLU A 137 -26.62 -4.25 43.55
CA GLU A 137 -27.64 -3.21 43.75
C GLU A 137 -29.06 -3.78 43.75
N ARG A 138 -29.37 -4.69 42.82
CA ARG A 138 -30.71 -5.29 42.71
C ARG A 138 -31.05 -6.22 43.87
N TRP A 139 -30.07 -6.98 44.37
CA TRP A 139 -30.22 -7.85 45.54
C TRP A 139 -30.49 -7.09 46.84
N THR A 140 -30.30 -5.76 46.86
CA THR A 140 -30.68 -4.94 48.02
C THR A 140 -32.19 -4.69 48.11
N ILE A 141 -32.98 -4.89 47.05
CA ILE A 141 -34.45 -4.65 47.07
C ILE A 141 -35.18 -5.53 48.10
N PRO A 142 -35.01 -6.87 48.12
CA PRO A 142 -35.66 -7.71 49.13
C PRO A 142 -35.14 -7.41 50.54
N LEU A 143 -33.87 -7.03 50.67
CA LEU A 143 -33.24 -6.67 51.95
C LEU A 143 -33.84 -5.38 52.53
N GLN A 144 -34.02 -4.36 51.68
CA GLN A 144 -34.68 -3.10 52.00
C GLN A 144 -36.13 -3.33 52.46
N LEU A 145 -36.89 -4.18 51.76
CA LEU A 145 -38.26 -4.55 52.16
C LEU A 145 -38.29 -5.27 53.51
N CYS A 146 -37.34 -6.18 53.77
CA CYS A 146 -37.24 -6.84 55.07
C CYS A 146 -36.96 -5.85 56.21
N GLY A 147 -36.05 -4.90 55.99
CA GLY A 147 -35.75 -3.82 56.94
C GLY A 147 -36.95 -2.94 57.23
N MET A 148 -37.66 -2.50 56.18
CA MET A 148 -38.86 -1.66 56.31
C MET A 148 -39.99 -2.39 57.04
N ILE A 149 -40.32 -3.62 56.65
CA ILE A 149 -41.40 -4.39 57.28
C ILE A 149 -41.06 -4.70 58.74
N GLY A 150 -39.81 -5.07 59.04
CA GLY A 150 -39.36 -5.31 60.40
C GLY A 150 -39.44 -4.07 61.29
N LEU A 151 -38.96 -2.92 60.79
CA LEU A 151 -38.93 -1.67 61.55
C LEU A 151 -40.33 -1.08 61.75
N LEU A 152 -41.19 -1.13 60.74
CA LEU A 152 -42.50 -0.47 60.74
C LEU A 152 -43.63 -1.34 61.32
N ALA A 153 -43.57 -2.66 61.07
CA ALA A 153 -44.65 -3.58 61.40
C ALA A 153 -44.26 -4.69 62.40
N GLY A 154 -42.97 -4.80 62.73
CA GLY A 154 -42.44 -5.73 63.72
C GLY A 154 -42.09 -7.12 63.17
N ARG A 155 -41.38 -7.91 63.99
CA ARG A 155 -40.84 -9.23 63.62
C ARG A 155 -41.90 -10.24 63.14
N PRO A 156 -43.11 -10.33 63.72
CA PRO A 156 -44.13 -11.27 63.23
C PRO A 156 -44.64 -10.94 61.84
N MET A 157 -44.82 -9.64 61.53
CA MET A 157 -45.23 -9.21 60.19
C MET A 157 -44.15 -9.55 59.16
N LEU A 158 -42.87 -9.31 59.49
CA LEU A 158 -41.75 -9.70 58.64
C LEU A 158 -41.76 -11.21 58.33
N ARG A 159 -41.90 -12.07 59.35
CA ARG A 159 -41.98 -13.53 59.15
C ARG A 159 -43.18 -13.95 58.31
N TRP A 160 -44.31 -13.26 58.47
CA TRP A 160 -45.50 -13.50 57.66
C TRP A 160 -45.24 -13.11 56.19
N SER A 161 -44.56 -12.00 55.92
CA SER A 161 -44.29 -11.54 54.55
C SER A 161 -43.14 -12.26 53.85
N LEU A 162 -42.26 -12.96 54.58
CA LEU A 162 -41.08 -13.63 54.03
C LEU A 162 -41.34 -14.49 52.78
N PRO A 163 -42.43 -15.29 52.67
CA PRO A 163 -42.65 -16.06 51.46
C PRO A 163 -42.93 -15.23 50.21
N GLY A 164 -43.56 -14.06 50.36
CA GLY A 164 -43.74 -13.12 49.25
C GLY A 164 -42.45 -12.36 48.95
N VAL A 165 -41.78 -11.84 49.99
CA VAL A 165 -40.52 -11.08 49.84
C VAL A 165 -39.40 -11.96 49.29
N GLY A 166 -39.29 -13.21 49.73
CA GLY A 166 -38.33 -14.18 49.22
C GLY A 166 -38.60 -14.58 47.78
N PHE A 167 -39.86 -14.57 47.34
CA PHE A 167 -40.21 -14.84 45.94
C PHE A 167 -39.67 -13.77 44.98
N LEU A 168 -39.49 -12.53 45.46
CA LEU A 168 -38.89 -11.45 44.67
C LEU A 168 -37.44 -11.75 44.27
N ALA A 169 -36.74 -12.69 44.91
CA ALA A 169 -35.42 -13.12 44.47
C ALA A 169 -35.41 -13.62 43.01
N PHE A 170 -36.50 -14.23 42.53
CA PHE A 170 -36.59 -14.78 41.17
C PHE A 170 -36.71 -13.71 40.06
N MET A 171 -36.99 -12.45 40.42
CA MET A 171 -37.01 -11.34 39.46
C MET A 171 -35.64 -10.70 39.27
N ILE A 172 -34.68 -11.03 40.14
CA ILE A 172 -33.35 -10.44 40.16
C ILE A 172 -32.39 -11.33 39.38
N PRO A 173 -31.72 -10.81 38.35
CA PRO A 173 -30.74 -11.55 37.59
C PRO A 173 -29.48 -11.84 38.41
N LEU A 174 -28.82 -12.95 38.08
CA LEU A 174 -27.55 -13.31 38.71
C LEU A 174 -26.43 -12.38 38.23
N PRO A 175 -25.33 -12.24 39.00
CA PRO A 175 -24.11 -11.62 38.51
C PRO A 175 -23.64 -12.29 37.22
N PHE A 176 -23.22 -11.49 36.22
CA PHE A 176 -22.90 -11.96 34.86
C PHE A 176 -21.97 -13.17 34.82
N GLN A 177 -20.94 -13.21 35.67
CA GLN A 177 -19.99 -14.34 35.72
C GLN A 177 -20.66 -15.63 36.20
N LEU A 178 -21.51 -15.55 37.23
CA LEU A 178 -22.26 -16.70 37.73
C LEU A 178 -23.33 -17.14 36.72
N GLU A 179 -23.97 -16.19 36.04
CA GLU A 179 -24.92 -16.48 34.97
C GLU A 179 -24.23 -17.21 33.81
N MET A 180 -23.06 -16.74 33.36
CA MET A 180 -22.31 -17.35 32.27
C MET A 180 -21.88 -18.79 32.63
N LEU A 181 -21.31 -18.98 33.82
CA LEU A 181 -20.93 -20.31 34.32
C LEU A 181 -22.13 -21.25 34.44
N ALA A 182 -23.21 -20.78 35.07
CA ALA A 182 -24.42 -21.58 35.25
C ALA A 182 -25.06 -21.95 33.90
N ASN A 183 -25.13 -21.00 32.97
CA ASN A 183 -25.71 -21.26 31.65
C ASN A 183 -24.86 -22.28 30.87
N GLN A 184 -23.53 -22.16 30.90
CA GLN A 184 -22.63 -23.14 30.27
C GLN A 184 -22.81 -24.54 30.88
N CYS A 185 -22.76 -24.66 32.21
CA CYS A 185 -22.91 -25.94 32.88
C CYS A 185 -24.28 -26.58 32.61
N LEU A 186 -25.37 -25.82 32.73
CA LEU A 186 -26.74 -26.31 32.51
C LEU A 186 -26.96 -26.70 31.06
N GLN A 187 -26.50 -25.89 30.10
CA GLN A 187 -26.64 -26.19 28.68
C GLN A 187 -25.83 -27.43 28.28
N SER A 188 -24.58 -27.56 28.74
CA SER A 188 -23.79 -28.77 28.50
C SER A 188 -24.45 -30.00 29.12
N ALA A 189 -24.91 -29.91 30.37
CA ALA A 189 -25.59 -31.04 31.02
C ALA A 189 -26.88 -31.45 30.30
N SER A 190 -27.69 -30.48 29.85
CA SER A 190 -28.91 -30.75 29.09
C SER A 190 -28.63 -31.28 27.68
N ALA A 191 -27.58 -30.81 26.99
CA ALA A 191 -27.19 -31.32 25.68
C ALA A 191 -26.70 -32.77 25.78
N TRP A 192 -25.86 -33.07 26.79
CA TRP A 192 -25.43 -34.44 27.09
C TRP A 192 -26.62 -35.34 27.43
N GLY A 193 -27.52 -34.87 28.28
CA GLY A 193 -28.76 -35.59 28.60
C GLY A 193 -29.65 -35.81 27.38
N GLY A 194 -29.76 -34.82 26.49
CA GLY A 194 -30.50 -34.89 25.24
C GLY A 194 -29.93 -35.93 24.28
N CYS A 195 -28.61 -35.91 24.05
CA CYS A 195 -27.91 -36.94 23.27
C CYS A 195 -28.07 -38.33 23.87
N PHE A 196 -28.01 -38.45 25.20
CA PHE A 196 -28.26 -39.72 25.89
C PHE A 196 -29.68 -40.24 25.60
N LEU A 197 -30.70 -39.38 25.69
CA LEU A 197 -32.08 -39.74 25.39
C LEU A 197 -32.29 -40.10 23.91
N LEU A 198 -31.64 -39.40 22.98
CA LEU A 198 -31.67 -39.71 21.54
C LEU A 198 -30.99 -41.04 21.20
N GLY A 199 -29.92 -41.38 21.93
CA GLY A 199 -29.27 -42.69 21.80
C GLY A 199 -30.21 -43.86 22.11
N LEU A 200 -31.24 -43.64 22.95
CA LEU A 200 -32.28 -44.64 23.23
C LEU A 200 -33.24 -44.85 22.05
N THR A 201 -33.36 -43.87 21.14
CA THR A 201 -34.27 -43.91 19.98
C THR A 201 -33.58 -44.30 18.66
N GLN A 202 -32.35 -44.82 18.73
CA GLN A 202 -31.48 -45.09 17.57
C GLN A 202 -31.12 -43.86 16.73
N THR A 203 -31.35 -42.65 17.26
CA THR A 203 -30.97 -41.39 16.59
C THR A 203 -29.54 -41.03 16.98
N PHE A 204 -28.66 -40.94 15.99
CA PHE A 204 -27.24 -40.61 16.22
C PHE A 204 -27.06 -39.11 16.36
N ALA A 205 -26.73 -38.65 17.57
CA ALA A 205 -26.51 -37.25 17.89
C ALA A 205 -25.25 -37.09 18.74
N ILE A 206 -24.39 -36.14 18.37
CA ILE A 206 -23.15 -35.78 19.08
C ILE A 206 -23.29 -34.37 19.62
N THR A 207 -22.74 -34.11 20.81
CA THR A 207 -22.62 -32.75 21.33
C THR A 207 -21.32 -32.09 20.84
N ASP A 208 -21.41 -30.87 20.31
CA ASP A 208 -20.28 -29.96 20.14
C ASP A 208 -20.49 -28.76 21.08
N GLY A 209 -19.79 -28.77 22.21
CA GLY A 209 -20.04 -27.87 23.33
C GLY A 209 -21.44 -28.07 23.92
N TYR A 210 -22.34 -27.11 23.67
CA TYR A 210 -23.75 -27.15 24.05
C TYR A 210 -24.71 -27.31 22.87
N THR A 211 -24.17 -27.42 21.65
CA THR A 211 -24.96 -27.69 20.45
C THR A 211 -25.04 -29.20 20.20
N VAL A 212 -26.19 -29.67 19.73
CA VAL A 212 -26.40 -31.08 19.37
C VAL A 212 -26.43 -31.17 17.85
N THR A 213 -25.60 -32.04 17.30
CA THR A 213 -25.41 -32.24 15.85
C THR A 213 -25.83 -33.65 15.47
N MET A 214 -26.66 -33.78 14.44
CA MET A 214 -27.19 -35.06 13.93
C MET A 214 -26.59 -35.42 12.56
N ALA A 215 -26.55 -36.71 12.24
CA ALA A 215 -25.95 -37.22 11.00
C ALA A 215 -26.67 -36.78 9.71
N GLY A 216 -27.97 -36.45 9.78
CA GLY A 216 -28.78 -36.01 8.63
C GLY A 216 -28.61 -34.55 8.22
N GLY A 217 -27.64 -33.82 8.78
CA GLY A 217 -27.40 -32.40 8.47
C GLY A 217 -28.46 -31.42 9.01
N GLY A 218 -29.48 -31.91 9.70
CA GLY A 218 -30.58 -31.12 10.25
C GLY A 218 -30.39 -30.72 11.71
N VAL A 219 -30.57 -29.41 11.95
CA VAL A 219 -30.77 -28.69 13.22
C VAL A 219 -29.62 -28.74 14.23
N GLY A 220 -28.68 -27.82 14.06
CA GLY A 220 -27.93 -27.27 15.18
C GLY A 220 -28.90 -26.54 16.10
N ILE A 221 -29.18 -27.11 17.27
CA ILE A 221 -29.98 -26.46 18.30
C ILE A 221 -29.37 -25.08 18.55
N THR A 222 -30.10 -24.03 18.15
CA THR A 222 -29.63 -22.65 18.19
C THR A 222 -29.34 -22.22 19.63
N LYS A 223 -28.60 -21.11 19.77
CA LYS A 223 -28.34 -20.40 21.03
C LYS A 223 -29.60 -20.07 21.85
N ASP A 224 -30.80 -20.29 21.30
CA ASP A 224 -32.11 -19.95 21.86
C ASP A 224 -32.56 -20.89 22.99
N CYS A 225 -31.91 -22.06 23.16
CA CYS A 225 -32.15 -22.95 24.30
C CYS A 225 -31.34 -22.51 25.53
N SER A 226 -31.65 -21.34 26.10
CA SER A 226 -30.98 -20.86 27.32
C SER A 226 -31.43 -21.69 28.53
N GLY A 227 -30.50 -22.40 29.17
CA GLY A 227 -30.81 -23.24 30.35
C GLY A 227 -31.29 -22.42 31.55
N MET A 228 -30.86 -21.15 31.65
CA MET A 228 -31.18 -20.26 32.76
C MET A 228 -32.66 -19.83 32.81
N ARG A 229 -33.27 -19.45 31.68
CA ARG A 229 -34.68 -19.00 31.64
C ARG A 229 -35.63 -20.04 32.22
N MET A 230 -35.46 -21.28 31.77
CA MET A 230 -36.27 -22.41 32.24
C MET A 230 -35.94 -22.75 33.70
N THR A 231 -34.67 -22.74 34.10
CA THR A 231 -34.27 -23.12 35.47
C THR A 231 -34.84 -22.16 36.51
N VAL A 232 -34.87 -20.85 36.25
CA VAL A 232 -35.48 -19.87 37.17
C VAL A 232 -37.00 -20.07 37.26
N ALA A 233 -37.68 -20.36 36.16
CA ALA A 233 -39.11 -20.68 36.16
C ALA A 233 -39.42 -21.99 36.92
N VAL A 234 -38.58 -23.03 36.75
CA VAL A 234 -38.68 -24.30 37.48
C VAL A 234 -38.39 -24.10 38.97
N ALA A 235 -37.43 -23.24 39.33
CA ALA A 235 -37.14 -22.87 40.70
C ALA A 235 -38.32 -22.14 41.36
N ALA A 236 -38.88 -21.14 40.67
CA ALA A 236 -40.05 -20.41 41.11
C ALA A 236 -41.27 -21.33 41.29
N LEU A 237 -41.48 -22.26 40.36
CA LEU A 237 -42.52 -23.27 40.44
C LEU A 237 -42.34 -24.21 41.64
N GLY A 238 -41.13 -24.72 41.88
CA GLY A 238 -40.80 -25.53 43.06
C GLY A 238 -41.03 -24.75 44.36
N TYR A 239 -40.71 -23.45 44.38
CA TYR A 239 -40.92 -22.57 45.52
C TYR A 239 -42.42 -22.39 45.79
N VAL A 240 -43.22 -22.12 44.76
CA VAL A 240 -44.67 -21.99 44.90
C VAL A 240 -45.28 -23.32 45.38
N ILE A 241 -44.96 -24.45 44.75
CA ILE A 241 -45.48 -25.77 45.14
C ILE A 241 -45.20 -26.08 46.62
N THR A 242 -44.00 -25.77 47.11
CA THR A 242 -43.62 -26.01 48.51
C THR A 242 -44.28 -25.03 49.48
N VAL A 243 -44.39 -23.74 49.12
CA VAL A 243 -44.97 -22.69 49.96
C VAL A 243 -46.49 -22.78 50.06
N LEU A 244 -47.20 -23.11 48.97
CA LEU A 244 -48.67 -23.18 48.95
C LEU A 244 -49.24 -24.35 49.75
N ASN A 245 -48.48 -25.45 49.80
CA ASN A 245 -48.88 -26.63 50.56
C ASN A 245 -48.54 -26.53 52.05
N ARG A 246 -48.05 -25.36 52.53
CA ARG A 246 -48.01 -25.05 53.97
C ARG A 246 -49.45 -24.91 54.47
N ARG A 247 -49.99 -25.98 55.05
CA ARG A 247 -51.36 -26.00 55.62
C ARG A 247 -51.54 -24.81 56.56
N GLY A 248 -52.61 -24.05 56.35
CA GLY A 248 -52.93 -22.88 57.16
C GLY A 248 -53.14 -23.23 58.65
N PRO A 249 -53.06 -22.24 59.56
CA PRO A 249 -53.10 -22.44 61.02
C PRO A 249 -54.47 -22.90 61.59
N GLY A 250 -55.38 -23.42 60.77
CA GLY A 250 -56.79 -23.63 61.11
C GLY A 250 -57.20 -25.03 61.57
N THR A 251 -56.37 -26.06 61.40
CA THR A 251 -56.67 -27.41 61.92
C THR A 251 -55.93 -27.65 63.23
N ALA A 252 -56.38 -26.94 64.27
CA ALA A 252 -56.02 -27.21 65.65
C ALA A 252 -56.65 -28.54 66.09
N ARG A 253 -55.90 -29.64 65.94
CA ARG A 253 -55.83 -30.81 66.83
C ARG A 253 -55.07 -31.90 66.06
N VAL A 254 -53.76 -31.96 66.31
CA VAL A 254 -52.88 -33.14 66.35
C VAL A 254 -51.45 -32.63 66.13
N GLY A 255 -50.65 -32.67 67.19
CA GLY A 255 -49.19 -32.65 67.16
C GLY A 255 -48.52 -31.39 66.61
N ARG A 256 -47.93 -30.59 67.52
CA ARG A 256 -46.94 -29.55 67.23
C ARG A 256 -45.83 -30.12 66.33
N GLN A 257 -45.94 -29.97 65.00
CA GLN A 257 -44.87 -30.39 64.11
C GLN A 257 -43.71 -29.39 64.21
N PRO A 258 -42.45 -29.86 64.39
CA PRO A 258 -41.30 -28.98 64.51
C PRO A 258 -41.04 -28.25 63.19
N ALA A 259 -40.88 -26.93 63.26
CA ALA A 259 -40.68 -26.02 62.13
C ALA A 259 -39.51 -26.40 61.19
N GLY A 260 -38.59 -27.26 61.63
CA GLY A 260 -37.50 -27.78 60.79
C GLY A 260 -37.94 -28.76 59.70
N ARG A 261 -39.09 -29.43 59.83
CA ARG A 261 -39.52 -30.49 58.88
C ARG A 261 -39.94 -29.95 57.52
N GLU A 262 -40.64 -28.82 57.51
CA GLU A 262 -41.04 -28.13 56.27
C GLU A 262 -39.83 -27.46 55.59
N ALA A 263 -38.83 -27.05 56.37
CA ALA A 263 -37.59 -26.51 55.84
C ALA A 263 -36.77 -27.58 55.10
N VAL A 264 -36.73 -28.82 55.61
CA VAL A 264 -36.03 -29.94 54.94
C VAL A 264 -36.71 -30.29 53.61
N GLU A 265 -38.04 -30.36 53.57
CA GLU A 265 -38.77 -30.62 52.32
C GLU A 265 -38.56 -29.50 51.30
N PHE A 266 -38.59 -28.24 51.76
CA PHE A 266 -38.25 -27.09 50.93
C PHE A 266 -36.82 -27.21 50.36
N VAL A 267 -35.83 -27.51 51.19
CA VAL A 267 -34.43 -27.67 50.76
C VAL A 267 -34.28 -28.81 49.75
N ILE A 268 -34.89 -29.97 49.98
CA ILE A 268 -34.81 -31.10 49.04
C ILE A 268 -35.42 -30.73 47.68
N VAL A 269 -36.58 -30.07 47.67
CA VAL A 269 -37.22 -29.62 46.43
C VAL A 269 -36.41 -28.53 45.74
N MET A 270 -35.83 -27.58 46.49
CA MET A 270 -34.97 -26.53 45.92
C MET A 270 -33.67 -27.10 45.36
N LEU A 271 -33.07 -28.10 46.01
CA LEU A 271 -31.88 -28.80 45.50
C LEU A 271 -32.20 -29.64 44.26
N SER A 272 -33.42 -30.17 44.14
CA SER A 272 -33.83 -30.93 42.95
C SER A 272 -34.23 -30.05 41.76
N VAL A 273 -34.33 -28.73 41.93
CA VAL A 273 -34.59 -27.78 40.82
C VAL A 273 -33.60 -27.96 39.68
N ILE A 274 -32.29 -28.04 39.99
CA ILE A 274 -31.25 -28.16 38.97
C ILE A 274 -31.37 -29.50 38.22
N PRO A 275 -31.41 -30.67 38.88
CA PRO A 275 -31.64 -31.95 38.21
C PRO A 275 -32.95 -32.00 37.40
N VAL A 276 -34.05 -31.49 37.95
CA VAL A 276 -35.36 -31.47 37.28
C VAL A 276 -35.33 -30.57 36.04
N ALA A 277 -34.73 -29.38 36.14
CA ALA A 277 -34.57 -28.47 35.01
C ALA A 277 -33.68 -29.05 33.92
N VAL A 278 -32.53 -29.64 34.29
CA VAL A 278 -31.61 -30.30 33.34
C VAL A 278 -32.32 -31.44 32.63
N PHE A 279 -33.04 -32.29 33.36
CA PHE A 279 -33.75 -33.43 32.81
C PHE A 279 -34.91 -33.02 31.90
N ALA A 280 -35.74 -32.08 32.33
CA ALA A 280 -36.85 -31.58 31.51
C ALA A 280 -36.35 -30.86 30.25
N ASN A 281 -35.24 -30.12 30.34
CA ASN A 281 -34.64 -29.47 29.18
C ASN A 281 -33.96 -30.48 28.23
N ALA A 282 -33.31 -31.52 28.77
CA ALA A 282 -32.77 -32.64 27.99
C ALA A 282 -33.88 -33.41 27.24
N ALA A 283 -35.01 -33.67 27.91
CA ALA A 283 -36.17 -34.30 27.30
C ALA A 283 -36.74 -33.44 26.16
N ARG A 284 -36.88 -32.13 26.39
CA ARG A 284 -37.29 -31.15 25.38
C ARG A 284 -36.38 -31.19 24.15
N ILE A 285 -35.06 -31.08 24.37
CA ILE A 285 -34.04 -31.12 23.33
C ILE A 285 -34.16 -32.41 22.52
N ALA A 286 -34.26 -33.56 23.20
CA ALA A 286 -34.38 -34.86 22.56
C ALA A 286 -35.67 -34.99 21.75
N THR A 287 -36.81 -34.50 22.25
CA THR A 287 -38.08 -34.54 21.51
C THR A 287 -38.03 -33.70 20.24
N ILE A 288 -37.50 -32.47 20.31
CA ILE A 288 -37.37 -31.59 19.14
C ILE A 288 -36.43 -32.21 18.10
N ALA A 289 -35.26 -32.68 18.55
CA ALA A 289 -34.27 -33.31 17.67
C ALA A 289 -34.80 -34.60 17.03
N TRP A 290 -35.54 -35.42 17.77
CA TRP A 290 -36.15 -36.65 17.28
C TRP A 290 -37.22 -36.38 16.20
N VAL A 291 -38.06 -35.36 16.37
CA VAL A 291 -39.03 -34.96 15.34
C VAL A 291 -38.31 -34.38 14.12
N ALA A 292 -37.30 -33.54 14.32
CA ALA A 292 -36.55 -32.92 13.23
C ALA A 292 -35.84 -33.98 12.35
N ASP A 293 -35.20 -34.97 12.95
CA ASP A 293 -34.54 -36.09 12.24
C ASP A 293 -35.52 -36.90 11.38
N ARG A 294 -36.75 -37.10 11.90
CA ARG A 294 -37.71 -38.07 11.33
C ARG A 294 -38.65 -37.48 10.29
N TYR A 295 -38.99 -36.19 10.41
CA TYR A 295 -39.94 -35.52 9.54
C TYR A 295 -39.28 -34.52 8.57
N GLN A 296 -38.07 -34.02 8.88
CA GLN A 296 -37.31 -33.08 8.04
C GLN A 296 -38.14 -31.90 7.50
N ASP A 297 -39.13 -31.45 8.29
CA ASP A 297 -40.07 -30.38 7.96
C ASP A 297 -39.95 -29.26 9.00
N ASP A 298 -39.66 -28.05 8.53
CA ASP A 298 -39.50 -26.86 9.36
C ASP A 298 -40.79 -26.49 10.09
N ALA A 299 -41.96 -26.71 9.47
CA ALA A 299 -43.25 -26.42 10.09
C ALA A 299 -43.54 -27.37 11.26
N ALA A 300 -43.25 -28.67 11.09
CA ALA A 300 -43.38 -29.67 12.14
C ALA A 300 -42.39 -29.43 13.30
N THR A 301 -41.17 -29.00 12.98
CA THR A 301 -40.13 -28.68 13.96
C THR A 301 -40.49 -27.44 14.78
N SER A 302 -40.95 -26.36 14.13
CA SER A 302 -41.40 -25.14 14.82
C SER A 302 -42.63 -25.38 15.69
N TRP A 303 -43.62 -26.14 15.20
CA TRP A 303 -44.81 -26.48 15.98
C TRP A 303 -44.47 -27.35 17.20
N THR A 304 -43.55 -28.30 17.04
CA THR A 304 -43.06 -29.15 18.14
C THR A 304 -42.30 -28.32 19.17
N HIS A 305 -41.47 -27.38 18.71
CA HIS A 305 -40.76 -26.44 19.59
C HIS A 305 -41.75 -25.66 20.47
N ASP A 306 -42.79 -25.08 19.88
CA ASP A 306 -43.80 -24.32 20.62
C ASP A 306 -44.52 -25.20 21.66
N ILE A 307 -45.01 -26.37 21.29
CA ILE A 307 -45.76 -27.24 22.21
C ILE A 307 -44.89 -27.74 23.35
N VAL A 308 -43.66 -28.17 23.03
CA VAL A 308 -42.76 -28.70 24.04
C VAL A 308 -42.37 -27.61 25.04
N ASP A 309 -42.19 -26.35 24.60
CA ASP A 309 -41.96 -25.20 25.49
C ASP A 309 -43.10 -25.02 26.51
N TRP A 310 -44.35 -25.16 26.08
CA TRP A 310 -45.51 -25.09 26.96
C TRP A 310 -45.60 -26.28 27.94
N LEU A 311 -45.24 -27.50 27.49
CA LEU A 311 -45.37 -28.73 28.28
C LEU A 311 -44.27 -28.92 29.33
N VAL A 312 -43.14 -28.23 29.20
CA VAL A 312 -41.99 -28.33 30.10
C VAL A 312 -42.31 -27.98 31.55
N LEU A 313 -43.04 -26.88 31.80
CA LEU A 313 -43.39 -26.48 33.17
C LEU A 313 -44.39 -27.43 33.84
N PRO A 314 -45.48 -27.87 33.17
CA PRO A 314 -46.33 -28.96 33.66
C PRO A 314 -45.56 -30.25 33.97
N PHE A 315 -44.61 -30.62 33.10
CA PHE A 315 -43.77 -31.78 33.32
C PHE A 315 -42.90 -31.64 34.59
N CYS A 316 -42.28 -30.47 34.78
CA CYS A 316 -41.53 -30.17 36.02
C CYS A 316 -42.44 -30.17 37.26
N ALA A 317 -43.66 -29.64 37.17
CA ALA A 317 -44.63 -29.69 38.26
C ALA A 317 -44.95 -31.15 38.65
N MET A 318 -45.17 -32.01 37.66
CA MET A 318 -45.42 -33.44 37.88
C MET A 318 -44.22 -34.10 38.57
N LEU A 319 -42.99 -33.81 38.14
CA LEU A 319 -41.77 -34.32 38.77
C LEU A 319 -41.63 -33.87 40.23
N PHE A 320 -41.89 -32.60 40.53
CA PHE A 320 -41.87 -32.11 41.91
C PHE A 320 -42.97 -32.74 42.76
N LEU A 321 -44.18 -32.92 42.24
CA LEU A 321 -45.27 -33.58 42.95
C LEU A 321 -44.95 -35.06 43.20
N ALA A 322 -44.37 -35.76 42.21
CA ALA A 322 -43.93 -37.14 42.34
C ALA A 322 -42.79 -37.28 43.35
N LEU A 323 -41.80 -36.39 43.32
CA LEU A 323 -40.71 -36.34 44.30
C LEU A 323 -41.26 -36.12 45.71
N ARG A 324 -42.22 -35.21 45.88
CA ARG A 324 -42.86 -34.99 47.18
C ARG A 324 -43.69 -36.18 47.65
N ALA A 325 -44.44 -36.82 46.77
CA ALA A 325 -45.16 -38.05 47.08
C ALA A 325 -44.18 -39.17 47.49
N TRP A 326 -43.04 -39.27 46.83
CA TRP A 326 -41.97 -40.19 47.20
C TRP A 326 -41.37 -39.85 48.57
N ILE A 327 -41.03 -38.57 48.84
CA ILE A 327 -40.54 -38.12 50.14
C ILE A 327 -41.57 -38.42 51.24
N ALA A 328 -42.87 -38.23 50.98
CA ALA A 328 -43.94 -38.57 51.92
C ALA A 328 -43.96 -40.07 52.21
N ASN A 329 -43.86 -40.92 51.19
CA ASN A 329 -43.82 -42.39 51.34
C ASN A 329 -42.57 -42.87 52.10
N VAL A 330 -41.39 -42.32 51.79
CA VAL A 330 -40.13 -42.61 52.51
C VAL A 330 -40.24 -42.19 53.97
N ARG A 331 -40.89 -41.05 54.23
CA ARG A 331 -41.09 -40.52 55.58
C ARG A 331 -42.06 -41.38 56.39
N ASP A 332 -43.16 -41.81 55.79
CA ASP A 332 -44.10 -42.71 56.46
C ASP A 332 -43.46 -44.06 56.77
N LEU A 333 -42.60 -44.57 55.88
CA LEU A 333 -41.76 -45.74 56.20
C LEU A 333 -40.82 -45.49 57.38
N LEU A 334 -40.03 -44.40 57.34
CA LEU A 334 -39.10 -44.07 58.43
C LEU A 334 -39.82 -43.96 59.78
N ARG A 335 -41.05 -43.42 59.79
CA ARG A 335 -41.90 -43.39 60.99
C ARG A 335 -42.28 -44.79 61.46
N THR A 336 -42.75 -45.66 60.56
CA THR A 336 -43.09 -47.05 60.88
C THR A 336 -41.89 -47.82 61.45
N ILE A 337 -40.69 -47.57 60.93
CA ILE A 337 -39.44 -48.17 61.43
C ILE A 337 -39.09 -47.64 62.83
N THR A 338 -39.22 -46.33 63.04
CA THR A 338 -38.93 -45.73 64.36
C THR A 338 -39.95 -46.09 65.43
N SER A 339 -41.25 -46.23 65.10
CA SER A 339 -42.27 -46.68 66.06
C SER A 339 -42.11 -48.15 66.45
N PHE A 340 -41.52 -48.97 65.58
CA PHE A 340 -41.13 -50.35 65.87
C PHE A 340 -40.02 -50.45 66.92
N ARG A 341 -39.18 -49.42 67.03
CA ARG A 341 -38.10 -49.37 68.01
C ARG A 341 -38.59 -48.98 69.42
N ASP A 342 -39.78 -48.37 69.52
CA ASP A 342 -40.41 -47.95 70.77
C ASP A 342 -41.49 -48.90 71.31
N SER A 343 -41.94 -49.90 70.53
CA SER A 343 -42.88 -50.92 71.05
C SER A 343 -42.14 -51.97 71.88
N LYS A 344 -42.18 -51.81 73.20
CA LYS A 344 -41.58 -52.74 74.17
C LYS A 344 -42.39 -54.01 74.47
N ASP A 345 -43.58 -54.17 73.90
CA ASP A 345 -44.41 -55.36 74.17
C ASP A 345 -44.30 -56.38 73.03
N GLY A 346 -43.44 -57.37 73.26
CA GLY A 346 -43.07 -58.41 72.30
C GLY A 346 -44.12 -59.50 72.10
N ARG A 347 -45.31 -59.17 71.59
CA ARG A 347 -46.21 -60.19 71.01
C ARG A 347 -46.94 -59.72 69.75
N THR A 348 -46.94 -60.66 68.79
CA THR A 348 -47.80 -60.89 67.61
C THR A 348 -47.46 -60.27 66.24
N ASP A 349 -47.42 -61.18 65.25
CA ASP A 349 -47.58 -61.05 63.79
C ASP A 349 -46.39 -60.87 62.82
N ALA A 350 -45.35 -61.68 63.01
CA ALA A 350 -44.21 -61.83 62.07
C ALA A 350 -44.58 -62.28 60.63
N GLN A 351 -45.77 -62.85 60.37
CA GLN A 351 -46.16 -63.33 59.02
C GLN A 351 -46.86 -62.29 58.14
N ILE A 352 -47.50 -61.27 58.71
CA ILE A 352 -48.10 -60.15 57.94
C ILE A 352 -47.01 -59.12 57.57
N GLU A 353 -45.94 -59.05 58.38
CA GLU A 353 -44.85 -58.09 58.25
C GLU A 353 -43.98 -58.32 56.99
N TRP A 354 -43.52 -59.53 56.71
CA TRP A 354 -42.58 -59.77 55.59
C TRP A 354 -43.18 -59.44 54.21
N ARG A 355 -44.49 -59.61 54.01
CA ARG A 355 -45.16 -59.22 52.75
C ARG A 355 -45.29 -57.71 52.61
N GLN A 356 -45.44 -56.97 53.71
CA GLN A 356 -45.46 -55.50 53.69
C GLN A 356 -44.05 -54.94 53.46
N TRP A 357 -43.03 -55.48 54.15
CA TRP A 357 -41.62 -55.13 53.92
C TRP A 357 -41.16 -55.51 52.50
N GLY A 358 -41.62 -56.65 51.96
CA GLY A 358 -41.35 -57.06 50.57
C GLY A 358 -41.97 -56.10 49.55
N LYS A 359 -43.22 -55.67 49.74
CA LYS A 359 -43.87 -54.70 48.84
C LYS A 359 -43.30 -53.28 48.98
N VAL A 360 -42.91 -52.87 50.18
CA VAL A 360 -42.32 -51.55 50.46
C VAL A 360 -40.87 -51.49 50.00
N GLY A 361 -40.08 -52.53 50.27
CA GLY A 361 -38.73 -52.72 49.76
C GLY A 361 -38.70 -52.82 48.23
N LEU A 362 -39.66 -53.53 47.62
CA LEU A 362 -39.78 -53.56 46.15
C LEU A 362 -40.19 -52.20 45.58
N ARG A 363 -41.07 -51.43 46.23
CA ARG A 363 -41.46 -50.07 45.79
C ARG A 363 -40.34 -49.04 45.96
N LEU A 364 -39.46 -49.21 46.95
CA LEU A 364 -38.33 -48.31 47.22
C LEU A 364 -37.05 -48.71 46.50
N ALA A 365 -36.83 -50.00 46.27
CA ALA A 365 -35.67 -50.54 45.55
C ALA A 365 -35.90 -50.64 44.04
N ALA A 366 -37.15 -50.75 43.56
CA ALA A 366 -37.41 -50.85 42.12
C ALA A 366 -36.87 -49.64 41.35
N VAL A 367 -36.99 -48.42 41.87
CA VAL A 367 -36.51 -47.23 41.16
C VAL A 367 -34.98 -47.14 41.17
N PRO A 368 -34.26 -47.23 42.32
CA PRO A 368 -32.79 -47.20 42.34
C PRO A 368 -32.15 -48.41 41.66
N VAL A 369 -32.75 -49.61 41.77
CA VAL A 369 -32.22 -50.84 41.14
C VAL A 369 -32.51 -50.85 39.64
N ALA A 370 -33.70 -50.43 39.19
CA ALA A 370 -33.94 -50.25 37.76
C ALA A 370 -33.01 -49.17 37.19
N LEU A 371 -32.83 -48.03 37.88
CA LEU A 371 -31.84 -47.02 37.49
C LEU A 371 -30.42 -47.59 37.47
N ALA A 372 -30.02 -48.37 38.49
CA ALA A 372 -28.68 -48.97 38.58
C ALA A 372 -28.41 -49.96 37.45
N VAL A 373 -29.38 -50.84 37.15
CA VAL A 373 -29.30 -51.82 36.05
C VAL A 373 -29.32 -51.11 34.70
N MET A 374 -30.15 -50.08 34.52
CA MET A 374 -30.12 -49.23 33.32
C MET A 374 -28.78 -48.52 33.20
N THR A 375 -28.21 -47.97 34.28
CA THR A 375 -26.88 -47.35 34.26
C THR A 375 -25.79 -48.34 33.95
N LEU A 376 -25.81 -49.57 34.49
CA LEU A 376 -24.79 -50.58 34.20
C LEU A 376 -24.89 -51.12 32.77
N ALA A 377 -26.11 -51.36 32.27
CA ALA A 377 -26.36 -51.75 30.89
C ALA A 377 -25.98 -50.63 29.91
N THR A 378 -26.26 -49.37 30.26
CA THR A 378 -25.85 -48.21 29.46
C THR A 378 -24.35 -47.95 29.56
N ILE A 379 -23.69 -48.15 30.71
CA ILE A 379 -22.22 -48.08 30.82
C ILE A 379 -21.56 -49.15 29.95
N GLY A 380 -22.07 -50.38 29.96
CA GLY A 380 -21.59 -51.46 29.10
C GLY A 380 -21.82 -51.18 27.61
N HIS A 381 -23.02 -50.73 27.25
CA HIS A 381 -23.33 -50.29 25.89
C HIS A 381 -22.46 -49.09 25.47
N HIS A 382 -22.24 -48.13 26.36
CA HIS A 382 -21.48 -46.92 26.10
C HIS A 382 -19.98 -47.20 25.98
N ALA A 383 -19.43 -48.16 26.73
CA ALA A 383 -18.06 -48.63 26.59
C ALA A 383 -17.84 -49.35 25.25
N ALA A 384 -18.80 -50.20 24.83
CA ALA A 384 -18.78 -50.85 23.52
C ALA A 384 -18.93 -49.84 22.36
N GLN A 385 -19.87 -48.90 22.48
CA GLN A 385 -20.06 -47.79 21.55
C GLN A 385 -18.83 -46.90 21.47
N ARG A 386 -18.22 -46.53 22.60
CA ARG A 386 -16.99 -45.70 22.63
C ARG A 386 -15.85 -46.38 21.89
N THR A 387 -15.69 -47.70 22.05
CA THR A 387 -14.65 -48.45 21.34
C THR A 387 -14.92 -48.51 19.83
N ARG A 388 -16.20 -48.64 19.44
CA ARG A 388 -16.61 -48.60 18.03
C ARG A 388 -16.41 -47.22 17.41
N ILE A 389 -16.81 -46.17 18.12
CA ILE A 389 -16.66 -44.76 17.71
C ILE A 389 -15.18 -44.42 17.57
N VAL A 390 -14.32 -44.76 18.55
CA VAL A 390 -12.87 -44.53 18.43
C VAL A 390 -12.29 -45.19 17.18
N ARG A 391 -12.73 -46.41 16.83
CA ARG A 391 -12.28 -47.06 15.59
C ARG A 391 -12.80 -46.34 14.34
N GLN A 392 -14.08 -45.99 14.31
CA GLN A 392 -14.71 -45.30 13.17
C GLN A 392 -14.15 -43.89 12.97
N THR A 393 -13.98 -43.11 14.04
CA THR A 393 -13.38 -41.78 14.00
C THR A 393 -11.91 -41.85 13.60
N LEU A 394 -11.16 -42.87 14.03
CA LEU A 394 -9.79 -43.08 13.58
C LEU A 394 -9.72 -43.45 12.10
N SER A 395 -10.63 -44.29 11.59
CA SER A 395 -10.70 -44.58 10.16
C SER A 395 -11.11 -43.36 9.34
N ALA A 396 -12.06 -42.56 9.84
CA ALA A 396 -12.49 -41.32 9.20
C ALA A 396 -11.36 -40.28 9.19
N ALA A 397 -10.65 -40.10 10.31
CA ALA A 397 -9.49 -39.22 10.39
C ALA A 397 -8.44 -39.58 9.33
N ARG A 398 -8.13 -40.87 9.17
CA ARG A 398 -7.19 -41.36 8.15
C ARG A 398 -7.69 -41.18 6.72
N SER A 399 -9.00 -41.31 6.49
CA SER A 399 -9.61 -41.03 5.18
C SER A 399 -9.50 -39.55 4.84
N HIS A 400 -9.83 -38.66 5.79
CA HIS A 400 -9.71 -37.22 5.58
C HIS A 400 -8.24 -36.79 5.40
N GLU A 401 -7.29 -37.43 6.10
CA GLU A 401 -5.86 -37.26 5.81
C GLU A 401 -5.49 -37.66 4.38
N SER A 402 -6.01 -38.79 3.86
CA SER A 402 -5.73 -39.22 2.48
C SER A 402 -6.38 -38.33 1.44
N ASP A 403 -7.53 -37.72 1.76
CA ASP A 403 -8.26 -36.79 0.90
C ASP A 403 -7.76 -35.33 1.01
N ALA A 404 -6.72 -35.09 1.84
CA ALA A 404 -6.16 -33.77 2.16
C ALA A 404 -7.16 -32.77 2.78
N ASP A 405 -8.23 -33.25 3.43
CA ASP A 405 -9.16 -32.42 4.20
C ASP A 405 -8.68 -32.26 5.65
N TRP A 406 -7.71 -31.35 5.83
CA TRP A 406 -7.02 -31.14 7.10
C TRP A 406 -7.96 -30.66 8.21
N LYS A 407 -8.99 -29.88 7.90
CA LYS A 407 -9.93 -29.38 8.90
C LYS A 407 -10.81 -30.50 9.46
N GLN A 408 -11.34 -31.37 8.59
CA GLN A 408 -12.10 -32.55 9.02
C GLN A 408 -11.19 -33.53 9.78
N ALA A 409 -9.98 -33.79 9.27
CA ALA A 409 -9.02 -34.66 9.95
C ALA A 409 -8.63 -34.13 11.35
N ALA A 410 -8.36 -32.82 11.48
CA ALA A 410 -8.06 -32.18 12.77
C ALA A 410 -9.24 -32.27 13.73
N SER A 411 -10.48 -32.10 13.23
CA SER A 411 -11.70 -32.29 14.01
C SER A 411 -11.80 -33.73 14.54
N CYS A 412 -11.57 -34.73 13.69
CA CYS A 412 -11.59 -36.13 14.09
C CYS A 412 -10.49 -36.46 15.11
N TYR A 413 -9.26 -35.96 14.94
CA TYR A 413 -8.20 -36.17 15.93
C TYR A 413 -8.43 -35.43 17.24
N ARG A 414 -8.99 -34.22 17.20
CA ARG A 414 -9.42 -33.51 18.41
C ARG A 414 -10.48 -34.32 19.15
N GLN A 415 -11.45 -34.88 18.42
CA GLN A 415 -12.47 -35.77 18.98
C GLN A 415 -11.87 -37.06 19.55
N LEU A 416 -10.82 -37.60 18.93
CA LEU A 416 -10.10 -38.76 19.48
C LEU A 416 -9.33 -38.41 20.75
N LEU A 417 -8.73 -37.22 20.85
CA LEU A 417 -8.00 -36.76 22.03
C LEU A 417 -8.90 -36.45 23.22
N THR A 418 -10.12 -35.96 23.01
CA THR A 418 -11.11 -35.84 24.09
C THR A 418 -11.54 -37.21 24.61
N LEU A 419 -11.60 -38.21 23.73
CA LEU A 419 -11.90 -39.60 24.09
C LEU A 419 -10.68 -40.33 24.68
N GLN A 420 -9.45 -40.03 24.27
CA GLN A 420 -8.22 -40.74 24.67
C GLN A 420 -7.04 -39.76 24.88
N PRO A 421 -7.04 -38.96 25.97
CA PRO A 421 -6.07 -37.87 26.16
C PRO A 421 -4.62 -38.32 26.38
N ALA A 422 -4.41 -39.60 26.74
CA ALA A 422 -3.08 -40.14 27.08
C ALA A 422 -2.29 -40.71 25.88
N ARG A 423 -2.84 -40.71 24.67
CA ARG A 423 -2.19 -41.33 23.51
C ARG A 423 -1.35 -40.34 22.72
N VAL A 424 -0.04 -40.43 22.93
CA VAL A 424 0.99 -39.57 22.32
C VAL A 424 0.89 -39.53 20.79
N GLU A 425 0.71 -40.67 20.13
CA GLU A 425 0.62 -40.75 18.65
C GLU A 425 -0.54 -39.93 18.08
N GLN A 426 -1.72 -40.00 18.72
CA GLN A 426 -2.90 -39.25 18.25
C GLN A 426 -2.74 -37.75 18.49
N ARG A 427 -1.96 -37.38 19.52
CA ARG A 427 -1.64 -35.99 19.82
C ARG A 427 -0.62 -35.41 18.84
N TYR A 428 0.37 -36.21 18.46
CA TYR A 428 1.28 -35.88 17.36
C TYR A 428 0.50 -35.72 16.05
N ARG A 429 -0.36 -36.69 15.68
CA ARG A 429 -1.19 -36.61 14.47
C ARG A 429 -2.08 -35.37 14.43
N TYR A 430 -2.69 -35.01 15.57
CA TYR A 430 -3.44 -33.78 15.69
C TYR A 430 -2.58 -32.54 15.42
N ALA A 431 -1.41 -32.44 16.05
CA ALA A 431 -0.47 -31.34 15.82
C ALA A 431 0.02 -31.29 14.37
N TRP A 432 0.28 -32.45 13.76
CA TRP A 432 0.72 -32.58 12.38
C TRP A 432 -0.35 -32.12 11.38
N VAL A 433 -1.62 -32.52 11.56
CA VAL A 433 -2.72 -32.05 10.69
C VAL A 433 -2.97 -30.55 10.87
N LEU A 434 -2.90 -30.04 12.11
CA LEU A 434 -2.97 -28.59 12.35
C LEU A 434 -1.84 -27.83 11.66
N LEU A 435 -0.65 -28.42 11.59
CA LEU A 435 0.48 -27.83 10.86
C LEU A 435 0.17 -27.69 9.36
N GLN A 436 -0.53 -28.66 8.76
CA GLN A 436 -0.93 -28.61 7.34
C GLN A 436 -1.99 -27.52 7.05
N ASP A 437 -2.86 -27.21 8.02
CA ASP A 437 -3.89 -26.15 7.91
C ASP A 437 -3.39 -24.77 8.39
N ALA A 438 -2.19 -24.69 8.99
CA ALA A 438 -1.69 -23.47 9.62
C ALA A 438 -1.28 -22.40 8.58
N THR A 439 -2.09 -21.35 8.49
CA THR A 439 -1.85 -20.20 7.60
C THR A 439 -1.20 -19.00 8.29
N SER A 440 -1.30 -18.92 9.63
CA SER A 440 -0.77 -17.81 10.43
C SER A 440 0.41 -18.22 11.32
N SER A 441 1.24 -17.23 11.69
CA SER A 441 2.37 -17.44 12.61
C SER A 441 1.90 -17.88 14.01
N ASP A 442 0.78 -17.32 14.50
CA ASP A 442 0.18 -17.71 15.78
C ASP A 442 -0.32 -19.16 15.77
N ASP A 443 -0.91 -19.63 14.67
CA ASP A 443 -1.35 -21.02 14.57
C ASP A 443 -0.17 -21.99 14.54
N ARG A 444 0.92 -21.65 13.86
CA ARG A 444 2.17 -22.41 13.89
C ARG A 444 2.80 -22.44 15.29
N MET A 445 2.72 -21.33 16.04
CA MET A 445 3.22 -21.28 17.43
C MET A 445 2.37 -22.17 18.36
N ARG A 446 1.04 -22.21 18.16
CA ARG A 446 0.18 -23.15 18.89
C ARG A 446 0.52 -24.61 18.57
N VAL A 447 0.87 -24.92 17.32
CA VAL A 447 1.35 -26.26 16.94
C VAL A 447 2.68 -26.56 17.62
N PHE A 448 3.61 -25.61 17.67
CA PHE A 448 4.88 -25.74 18.38
C PHE A 448 4.68 -26.13 19.85
N ASP A 449 3.76 -25.45 20.55
CA ASP A 449 3.40 -25.79 21.94
C ASP A 449 2.80 -27.20 22.07
N GLN A 450 1.98 -27.64 21.11
CA GLN A 450 1.45 -29.01 21.12
C GLN A 450 2.57 -30.05 20.90
N LEU A 451 3.53 -29.77 20.04
CA LEU A 451 4.68 -30.65 19.81
C LEU A 451 5.61 -30.70 21.02
N ASP A 452 5.86 -29.58 21.72
CA ASP A 452 6.62 -29.58 22.97
C ASP A 452 5.90 -30.42 24.06
N ALA A 453 4.57 -30.37 24.13
CA ALA A 453 3.80 -31.23 25.01
C ALA A 453 3.92 -32.73 24.65
N VAL A 454 3.98 -33.06 23.35
CA VAL A 454 4.25 -34.43 22.88
C VAL A 454 5.65 -34.87 23.29
N LEU A 455 6.66 -34.03 23.12
CA LEU A 455 8.06 -34.34 23.43
C LEU A 455 8.37 -34.41 24.93
N LYS A 456 7.58 -33.73 25.78
CA LYS A 456 7.62 -33.92 27.24
C LYS A 456 7.15 -35.32 27.66
N GLN A 457 6.19 -35.90 26.92
CA GLN A 457 5.66 -37.23 27.19
C GLN A 457 6.48 -38.33 26.53
N SER A 458 7.00 -38.09 25.32
CA SER A 458 7.84 -39.03 24.57
C SER A 458 9.05 -38.30 23.95
N PRO A 459 10.17 -38.19 24.69
CA PRO A 459 11.36 -37.45 24.24
C PRO A 459 12.05 -38.03 23.00
N SER A 460 11.81 -39.30 22.67
CA SER A 460 12.42 -40.02 21.55
C SER A 460 11.53 -40.08 20.30
N HIS A 461 10.41 -39.34 20.27
CA HIS A 461 9.47 -39.37 19.15
C HIS A 461 10.05 -38.62 17.94
N VAL A 462 10.67 -39.37 17.01
CA VAL A 462 11.43 -38.82 15.85
C VAL A 462 10.63 -37.80 15.04
N ALA A 463 9.43 -38.14 14.59
CA ALA A 463 8.64 -37.25 13.74
C ALA A 463 8.19 -35.96 14.45
N ALA A 464 7.99 -36.02 15.77
CA ALA A 464 7.65 -34.84 16.57
C ALA A 464 8.89 -33.97 16.80
N LEU A 465 10.08 -34.58 16.98
CA LEU A 465 11.35 -33.86 17.07
C LEU A 465 11.67 -33.13 15.77
N GLU A 466 11.42 -33.76 14.61
CA GLU A 466 11.62 -33.14 13.29
C GLU A 466 10.72 -31.91 13.10
N SER A 467 9.39 -32.05 13.25
CA SER A 467 8.47 -30.93 13.11
C SER A 467 8.68 -29.84 14.16
N HIS A 468 9.07 -30.22 15.39
CA HIS A 468 9.39 -29.25 16.43
C HIS A 468 10.69 -28.50 16.12
N LEU A 469 11.71 -29.19 15.59
CA LEU A 469 12.98 -28.57 15.21
C LEU A 469 12.78 -27.58 14.07
N GLU A 470 12.00 -27.96 13.05
CA GLU A 470 11.63 -27.09 11.92
C GLU A 470 10.92 -25.82 12.41
N LEU A 471 9.88 -25.95 13.24
CA LEU A 471 9.20 -24.78 13.80
C LEU A 471 10.10 -23.95 14.74
N ALA A 472 10.99 -24.59 15.50
CA ALA A 472 11.96 -23.86 16.34
C ALA A 472 12.90 -22.99 15.50
N LEU A 473 13.30 -23.47 14.32
CA LEU A 473 14.13 -22.73 13.38
C LEU A 473 13.36 -21.58 12.73
N ASP A 474 12.10 -21.82 12.33
CA ASP A 474 11.19 -20.79 11.81
C ASP A 474 11.02 -19.62 12.80
N PHE A 475 10.86 -19.94 14.09
CA PHE A 475 10.66 -18.95 15.16
C PHE A 475 11.95 -18.40 15.78
N ASP A 476 13.12 -18.76 15.24
CA ASP A 476 14.44 -18.35 15.75
C ASP A 476 14.70 -18.73 17.23
N LEU A 477 14.12 -19.85 17.68
CA LEU A 477 14.19 -20.33 19.06
C LEU A 477 15.44 -21.20 19.28
N ALA A 478 16.56 -20.55 19.60
CA ALA A 478 17.87 -21.20 19.75
C ALA A 478 17.89 -22.41 20.72
N LYS A 479 17.40 -22.24 21.96
CA LYS A 479 17.47 -23.30 22.98
C LYS A 479 16.60 -24.52 22.66
N PRO A 480 15.35 -24.38 22.19
CA PRO A 480 14.55 -25.51 21.72
C PRO A 480 15.14 -26.19 20.48
N ALA A 481 15.63 -25.42 19.50
CA ALA A 481 16.21 -25.96 18.28
C ALA A 481 17.44 -26.85 18.56
N LEU A 482 18.44 -26.33 19.29
CA LEU A 482 19.63 -27.09 19.65
C LEU A 482 19.32 -28.34 20.48
N ARG A 483 18.30 -28.29 21.35
CA ARG A 483 17.87 -29.45 22.15
C ARG A 483 17.24 -30.54 21.28
N SER A 484 16.38 -30.18 20.34
CA SER A 484 15.74 -31.17 19.44
C SER A 484 16.76 -31.74 18.45
N ALA A 485 17.67 -30.92 17.93
CA ALA A 485 18.78 -31.36 17.08
C ALA A 485 19.69 -32.38 17.81
N ALA A 486 20.15 -32.07 19.02
CA ALA A 486 21.01 -32.97 19.78
C ALA A 486 20.32 -34.33 20.08
N ARG A 487 19.01 -34.32 20.34
CA ARG A 487 18.22 -35.55 20.54
C ARG A 487 18.09 -36.37 19.26
N LEU A 488 17.82 -35.73 18.12
CA LEU A 488 17.76 -36.41 16.82
C LEU A 488 19.12 -37.03 16.44
N THR A 489 20.22 -36.32 16.66
CA THR A 489 21.57 -36.84 16.44
C THR A 489 21.88 -38.03 17.34
N ALA A 490 21.51 -37.96 18.63
CA ALA A 490 21.69 -39.07 19.56
C ALA A 490 20.89 -40.34 19.18
N LEU A 491 19.77 -40.17 18.46
CA LEU A 491 18.96 -41.27 17.92
C LEU A 491 19.53 -41.87 16.63
N GLY A 492 20.60 -41.31 16.05
CA GLY A 492 21.31 -41.88 14.91
C GLY A 492 20.53 -41.89 13.59
N GLN A 493 19.62 -40.94 13.37
CA GLN A 493 18.81 -40.89 12.15
C GLN A 493 19.65 -40.60 10.90
N THR A 494 19.51 -41.39 9.85
CA THR A 494 20.25 -41.21 8.58
C THR A 494 19.44 -40.49 7.49
N ASN A 495 18.24 -40.02 7.81
CA ASN A 495 17.40 -39.27 6.87
C ASN A 495 18.04 -37.90 6.54
N VAL A 496 18.13 -37.58 5.25
CA VAL A 496 18.66 -36.31 4.74
C VAL A 496 17.91 -35.11 5.35
N ALA A 497 16.59 -35.19 5.51
CA ALA A 497 15.79 -34.10 6.08
C ALA A 497 16.13 -33.82 7.55
N ALA A 498 16.22 -34.87 8.37
CA ALA A 498 16.57 -34.77 9.79
C ALA A 498 18.00 -34.23 9.99
N GLN A 499 18.96 -34.76 9.23
CA GLN A 499 20.36 -34.34 9.28
C GLN A 499 20.54 -32.89 8.81
N ARG A 500 19.80 -32.46 7.77
CA ARG A 500 19.75 -31.07 7.33
C ARG A 500 19.28 -30.15 8.47
N LEU A 501 18.15 -30.47 9.12
CA LEU A 501 17.58 -29.67 10.22
C LEU A 501 18.52 -29.61 11.44
N CYS A 502 19.18 -30.71 11.78
CA CYS A 502 20.12 -30.75 12.91
C CYS A 502 21.31 -29.83 12.65
N LEU A 503 21.91 -29.93 11.46
CA LEU A 503 23.02 -29.08 11.07
C LEU A 503 22.61 -27.61 10.95
N GLU A 504 21.42 -27.36 10.43
CA GLU A 504 20.84 -26.02 10.34
C GLU A 504 20.81 -25.32 11.71
N ALA A 505 20.30 -26.02 12.73
CA ALA A 505 20.26 -25.50 14.10
C ALA A 505 21.65 -25.26 14.67
N GLU A 506 22.62 -26.13 14.38
CA GLU A 506 24.00 -25.97 14.81
C GLU A 506 24.71 -24.78 14.13
N LEU A 507 24.49 -24.56 12.82
CA LEU A 507 25.09 -23.45 12.08
C LEU A 507 24.49 -22.10 12.50
N ARG A 508 23.18 -22.03 12.74
CA ARG A 508 22.46 -20.79 13.06
C ARG A 508 22.64 -20.34 14.51
N PHE A 509 22.74 -21.28 15.46
CA PHE A 509 22.70 -20.97 16.90
C PHE A 509 23.98 -21.32 17.69
N ALA A 510 25.06 -21.78 17.04
CA ALA A 510 26.34 -21.96 17.72
C ALA A 510 26.92 -20.62 18.20
N ALA A 511 27.58 -20.63 19.36
CA ALA A 511 28.33 -19.49 19.86
C ALA A 511 29.48 -19.14 18.88
N ALA A 512 29.78 -17.85 18.71
CA ALA A 512 30.74 -17.34 17.72
C ALA A 512 32.18 -17.94 17.84
N ASP A 513 32.56 -18.49 19.00
CA ASP A 513 33.85 -19.17 19.21
C ASP A 513 33.86 -20.67 18.85
N ASP A 514 32.69 -21.30 18.62
CA ASP A 514 32.55 -22.77 18.47
C ASP A 514 32.10 -23.18 17.04
N SER A 515 31.93 -22.23 16.12
CA SER A 515 31.45 -22.49 14.75
C SER A 515 32.40 -23.38 13.93
N ALA A 516 33.72 -23.19 14.10
CA ALA A 516 34.74 -24.04 13.49
C ALA A 516 34.65 -25.49 14.00
N THR A 517 34.30 -25.68 15.27
CA THR A 517 34.14 -26.99 15.92
C THR A 517 32.88 -27.70 15.42
N SER A 518 31.78 -26.96 15.20
CA SER A 518 30.54 -27.48 14.59
C SER A 518 30.77 -27.90 13.13
N VAL A 519 31.53 -27.14 12.35
CA VAL A 519 31.88 -27.52 10.96
C VAL A 519 32.84 -28.71 10.90
N GLN A 520 33.80 -28.79 11.83
CA GLN A 520 34.64 -29.98 11.97
C GLN A 520 33.84 -31.20 12.42
N ARG A 521 32.86 -31.06 13.32
CA ARG A 521 31.92 -32.13 13.67
C ARG A 521 31.09 -32.54 12.46
N PHE A 522 30.58 -31.60 11.68
CA PHE A 522 29.85 -31.90 10.46
C PHE A 522 30.70 -32.64 9.42
N ASN A 523 31.90 -32.14 9.13
CA ASN A 523 32.85 -32.81 8.22
C ASN A 523 33.21 -34.21 8.74
N ARG A 524 33.36 -34.37 10.07
CA ARG A 524 33.61 -35.67 10.71
C ARG A 524 32.38 -36.57 10.65
N SER A 525 31.15 -36.06 10.83
CA SER A 525 29.90 -36.81 10.71
C SER A 525 29.67 -37.26 9.27
N ILE A 526 29.90 -36.39 8.28
CA ILE A 526 29.91 -36.78 6.86
C ILE A 526 30.98 -37.86 6.60
N GLN A 527 32.19 -37.74 7.16
CA GLN A 527 33.25 -38.74 6.98
C GLN A 527 32.95 -40.07 7.70
N GLN A 528 32.31 -40.03 8.88
CA GLN A 528 31.99 -41.21 9.70
C GLN A 528 30.88 -42.09 9.08
N LEU A 529 30.06 -41.56 8.19
CA LEU A 529 28.88 -42.25 7.64
C LEU A 529 29.19 -43.23 6.47
N GLY A 530 30.45 -43.64 6.19
CA GLY A 530 30.84 -44.51 5.05
C GLY A 530 31.42 -43.85 3.76
N PRO A 531 31.42 -44.51 2.58
CA PRO A 531 31.92 -43.94 1.29
C PRO A 531 30.94 -42.95 0.63
N ALA A 532 31.38 -42.25 -0.43
CA ALA A 532 30.54 -41.31 -1.20
C ALA A 532 29.36 -42.05 -1.84
N THR A 533 28.16 -41.73 -1.38
CA THR A 533 26.89 -42.33 -1.81
C THR A 533 25.92 -41.21 -2.12
N GLU A 534 25.02 -41.45 -3.07
CA GLU A 534 24.05 -40.48 -3.62
C GLU A 534 23.31 -39.63 -2.56
N TRP A 535 23.02 -40.17 -1.37
CA TRP A 535 22.36 -39.43 -0.29
C TRP A 535 23.21 -38.30 0.31
N ARG A 536 24.55 -38.42 0.32
CA ARG A 536 25.46 -37.39 0.84
C ARG A 536 25.55 -36.19 -0.05
N ASP A 537 25.64 -36.44 -1.36
CA ASP A 537 25.74 -35.38 -2.33
C ASP A 537 24.44 -34.58 -2.36
N ARG A 538 23.29 -35.27 -2.24
CA ARG A 538 21.98 -34.62 -2.05
C ARG A 538 21.90 -33.82 -0.75
N LEU A 539 22.43 -34.32 0.36
CA LEU A 539 22.50 -33.58 1.63
C LEU A 539 23.37 -32.32 1.51
N ALA A 540 24.54 -32.41 0.87
CA ALA A 540 25.41 -31.26 0.61
C ALA A 540 24.72 -30.20 -0.25
N MET A 541 23.96 -30.61 -1.28
CA MET A 541 23.16 -29.67 -2.10
C MET A 541 22.03 -29.02 -1.30
N ALA A 542 21.34 -29.77 -0.44
CA ALA A 542 20.28 -29.25 0.42
C ALA A 542 20.81 -28.22 1.43
N ILE A 543 22.01 -28.46 1.98
CA ILE A 543 22.70 -27.51 2.86
C ILE A 543 23.13 -26.27 2.09
N ALA A 544 23.67 -26.44 0.88
CA ALA A 544 24.02 -25.32 0.02
C ALA A 544 22.79 -24.45 -0.31
N GLN A 545 21.64 -25.06 -0.60
CA GLN A 545 20.36 -24.37 -0.80
C GLN A 545 19.97 -23.56 0.44
N TYR A 546 19.93 -24.21 1.61
CA TYR A 546 19.60 -23.54 2.86
C TYR A 546 20.49 -22.32 3.10
N CYS A 547 21.80 -22.50 2.92
CA CYS A 547 22.75 -21.44 3.22
C CYS A 547 22.56 -20.22 2.32
N CYS A 548 22.32 -20.46 1.03
CA CYS A 548 22.04 -19.39 0.09
C CYS A 548 20.77 -18.61 0.45
N ASP A 549 19.76 -19.29 0.99
CA ASP A 549 18.47 -18.67 1.31
C ASP A 549 18.51 -17.88 2.65
N HIS A 550 19.50 -18.15 3.51
CA HIS A 550 19.66 -17.53 4.84
C HIS A 550 21.05 -16.90 5.04
N GLN A 551 21.52 -16.13 4.05
CA GLN A 551 22.88 -15.57 4.01
C GLN A 551 23.30 -14.74 5.25
N ASP A 552 22.34 -14.05 5.90
CA ASP A 552 22.61 -13.10 6.98
C ASP A 552 22.81 -13.78 8.34
N SER A 553 22.30 -15.01 8.51
CA SER A 553 22.37 -15.76 9.76
C SER A 553 23.53 -16.77 9.81
N ILE A 554 24.35 -16.84 8.76
CA ILE A 554 25.38 -17.87 8.59
C ILE A 554 26.77 -17.28 8.71
N ASP A 555 27.59 -17.90 9.55
CA ASP A 555 29.01 -17.56 9.67
C ASP A 555 29.75 -17.84 8.35
N ARG A 556 30.30 -16.77 7.75
CA ARG A 556 31.07 -16.84 6.51
C ARG A 556 32.31 -17.73 6.61
N ARG A 557 32.93 -17.87 7.80
CA ARG A 557 34.08 -18.79 8.00
C ARG A 557 33.61 -20.24 7.89
N ALA A 558 32.50 -20.57 8.53
CA ALA A 558 31.88 -21.88 8.46
C ALA A 558 31.44 -22.23 7.03
N ALA A 559 30.86 -21.28 6.30
CA ALA A 559 30.46 -21.46 4.91
C ALA A 559 31.66 -21.75 3.98
N ARG A 560 32.82 -21.11 4.21
CA ARG A 560 34.03 -21.37 3.40
C ARG A 560 34.57 -22.79 3.54
N GLU A 561 34.50 -23.35 4.74
CA GLU A 561 34.95 -24.73 5.04
C GLU A 561 34.02 -25.80 4.40
N LEU A 562 32.74 -25.47 4.16
CA LEU A 562 31.78 -26.36 3.52
C LEU A 562 31.90 -26.39 1.99
N ALA A 563 32.46 -25.34 1.38
CA ALA A 563 32.49 -25.19 -0.08
C ALA A 563 33.15 -26.36 -0.83
N PRO A 564 34.30 -26.93 -0.39
CA PRO A 564 34.90 -28.08 -1.08
C PRO A 564 34.01 -29.34 -1.09
N ALA A 565 33.19 -29.54 -0.05
CA ALA A 565 32.24 -30.64 0.00
C ALA A 565 31.08 -30.42 -0.99
N ILE A 566 30.55 -29.19 -1.05
CA ILE A 566 29.49 -28.78 -1.97
C ILE A 566 29.95 -28.88 -3.43
N THR A 567 31.15 -28.39 -3.76
CA THR A 567 31.70 -28.49 -5.12
C THR A 567 31.92 -29.94 -5.56
N ARG A 568 32.40 -30.81 -4.67
CA ARG A 568 32.55 -32.24 -4.97
C ARG A 568 31.20 -32.91 -5.20
N ALA A 569 30.22 -32.66 -4.33
CA ALA A 569 28.88 -33.20 -4.47
C ALA A 569 28.20 -32.78 -5.78
N ALA A 570 28.35 -31.51 -6.18
CA ALA A 570 27.84 -31.02 -7.47
C ALA A 570 28.50 -31.74 -8.65
N GLY A 571 29.81 -31.99 -8.59
CA GLY A 571 30.53 -32.77 -9.61
C GLY A 571 30.18 -34.25 -9.68
N GLN A 572 29.73 -34.85 -8.57
CA GLN A 572 29.27 -36.26 -8.54
C GLN A 572 27.83 -36.42 -9.02
N ILE A 573 26.94 -35.46 -8.71
CA ILE A 573 25.56 -35.43 -9.22
C ILE A 573 25.53 -35.07 -10.70
N ASP A 574 26.43 -34.19 -11.13
CA ASP A 574 26.64 -33.73 -12.51
C ASP A 574 25.37 -33.28 -13.27
N SER A 575 24.52 -32.51 -12.59
CA SER A 575 23.31 -31.94 -13.20
C SER A 575 23.34 -30.41 -13.20
N ALA A 576 22.66 -29.78 -14.16
CA ALA A 576 22.52 -28.31 -14.21
C ALA A 576 22.06 -27.69 -12.87
N PRO A 577 21.03 -28.22 -12.17
CA PRO A 577 20.60 -27.69 -10.88
C PRO A 577 21.68 -27.77 -9.79
N ALA A 578 22.45 -28.87 -9.74
CA ALA A 578 23.50 -29.06 -8.73
C ALA A 578 24.68 -28.10 -8.96
N HIS A 579 25.12 -27.96 -10.21
CA HIS A 579 26.17 -27.00 -10.59
C HIS A 579 25.72 -25.56 -10.35
N PHE A 580 24.47 -25.22 -10.66
CA PHE A 580 23.92 -23.89 -10.39
C PHE A 580 23.86 -23.59 -8.89
N GLN A 581 23.50 -24.58 -8.07
CA GLN A 581 23.44 -24.41 -6.61
C GLN A 581 24.83 -24.21 -6.00
N ALA A 582 25.83 -24.98 -6.45
CA ALA A 582 27.21 -24.79 -6.04
C ALA A 582 27.76 -23.43 -6.48
N TRP A 583 27.41 -22.96 -7.69
CA TRP A 583 27.74 -21.60 -8.14
C TRP A 583 27.13 -20.53 -7.24
N ARG A 584 25.82 -20.65 -6.95
CA ARG A 584 25.11 -19.68 -6.09
C ARG A 584 25.73 -19.60 -4.70
N TYR A 585 26.09 -20.75 -4.13
CA TYR A 585 26.76 -20.83 -2.83
C TYR A 585 28.11 -20.12 -2.85
N ALA A 586 28.94 -20.41 -3.85
CA ALA A 586 30.25 -19.80 -3.96
C ALA A 586 30.20 -18.29 -4.19
N HIS A 587 29.23 -17.82 -4.97
CA HIS A 587 29.01 -16.41 -5.24
C HIS A 587 28.64 -15.62 -3.97
N LEU A 588 27.74 -16.16 -3.12
CA LEU A 588 27.29 -15.49 -1.90
C LEU A 588 28.34 -15.48 -0.78
N PHE A 589 29.10 -16.56 -0.60
CA PHE A 589 30.05 -16.70 0.51
C PHE A 589 31.52 -16.41 0.14
N GLY A 590 31.79 -16.06 -1.13
CA GLY A 590 33.10 -15.60 -1.60
C GLY A 590 34.17 -16.70 -1.69
N THR A 591 33.77 -17.95 -1.91
CA THR A 591 34.69 -19.06 -2.17
C THR A 591 35.02 -19.12 -3.66
N ALA A 592 36.23 -19.58 -4.02
CA ALA A 592 36.80 -19.58 -5.39
C ALA A 592 35.74 -19.68 -6.49
N ARG A 593 35.61 -18.62 -7.32
CA ARG A 593 34.54 -18.42 -8.32
C ARG A 593 34.41 -19.62 -9.27
N PRO A 594 33.45 -20.55 -9.11
CA PRO A 594 33.12 -21.45 -10.19
C PRO A 594 32.50 -20.61 -11.32
N SER A 595 32.85 -20.89 -12.58
CA SER A 595 32.18 -20.28 -13.72
C SER A 595 30.77 -20.87 -13.82
N ILE A 596 29.73 -20.04 -14.01
CA ILE A 596 28.36 -20.50 -14.26
C ILE A 596 28.26 -21.35 -15.53
N GLU A 597 29.28 -21.31 -16.38
CA GLU A 597 29.40 -22.08 -17.60
C GLU A 597 29.17 -23.57 -17.40
N ARG A 598 29.64 -24.15 -16.28
CA ARG A 598 29.41 -25.58 -15.98
C ARG A 598 27.95 -25.90 -15.78
N ALA A 599 27.21 -25.03 -15.08
CA ALA A 599 25.77 -25.18 -14.92
C ALA A 599 25.02 -25.01 -16.24
N ARG A 600 25.49 -24.09 -17.11
CA ARG A 600 24.91 -23.83 -18.42
C ARG A 600 25.18 -24.96 -19.42
N SER A 601 26.36 -25.58 -19.40
CA SER A 601 26.72 -26.69 -20.28
C SER A 601 26.00 -27.99 -19.93
N SER A 602 25.57 -28.14 -18.67
CA SER A 602 24.84 -29.31 -18.18
C SER A 602 23.31 -29.15 -18.27
N ILE A 603 22.79 -28.16 -19.01
CA ILE A 603 21.35 -28.03 -19.27
C ILE A 603 20.97 -29.11 -20.30
N ASP A 604 20.21 -30.09 -19.84
CA ASP A 604 19.66 -31.20 -20.62
C ASP A 604 18.11 -31.16 -20.62
N GLY A 605 17.48 -32.18 -21.21
CA GLY A 605 16.01 -32.28 -21.29
C GLY A 605 15.31 -32.50 -19.95
N ASP A 606 16.05 -32.93 -18.91
CA ASP A 606 15.51 -33.19 -17.57
C ASP A 606 15.62 -31.95 -16.66
N CYS A 607 16.29 -30.88 -17.11
CA CYS A 607 16.41 -29.63 -16.38
C CYS A 607 15.07 -28.88 -16.32
N PRO A 608 14.55 -28.55 -15.12
CA PRO A 608 13.32 -27.76 -15.01
C PRO A 608 13.48 -26.38 -15.66
N THR A 609 12.48 -25.94 -16.44
CA THR A 609 12.50 -24.69 -17.19
C THR A 609 12.82 -23.46 -16.33
N HIS A 610 12.28 -23.40 -15.11
CA HIS A 610 12.56 -22.32 -14.15
C HIS A 610 14.03 -22.30 -13.66
N VAL A 611 14.70 -23.46 -13.60
CA VAL A 611 16.13 -23.54 -13.24
C VAL A 611 16.97 -23.09 -14.43
N ALA A 612 16.65 -23.57 -15.64
CA ALA A 612 17.30 -23.13 -16.88
C ALA A 612 17.19 -21.60 -17.05
N TYR A 613 16.02 -21.02 -16.80
CA TYR A 613 15.80 -19.58 -16.75
C TYR A 613 16.79 -18.87 -15.80
N ARG A 614 16.88 -19.33 -14.55
CA ARG A 614 17.78 -18.73 -13.55
C ARG A 614 19.25 -18.85 -13.93
N ILE A 615 19.65 -19.97 -14.54
CA ILE A 615 21.02 -20.16 -15.05
C ILE A 615 21.33 -19.17 -16.17
N TYR A 616 20.44 -18.98 -17.14
CA TYR A 616 20.63 -18.01 -18.23
C TYR A 616 20.62 -16.56 -17.73
N LEU A 617 19.71 -16.22 -16.81
CA LEU A 617 19.66 -14.89 -16.20
C LEU A 617 20.94 -14.56 -15.42
N ALA A 618 21.45 -15.51 -14.64
CA ALA A 618 22.71 -15.35 -13.92
C ALA A 618 23.91 -15.30 -14.89
N SER A 619 23.90 -16.06 -15.98
CA SER A 619 24.92 -15.99 -17.03
C SER A 619 24.94 -14.62 -17.70
N ALA A 620 23.77 -14.02 -17.93
CA ALA A 620 23.64 -12.66 -18.45
C ALA A 620 24.23 -11.63 -17.48
N ARG A 621 23.98 -11.76 -16.18
CA ARG A 621 24.54 -10.85 -15.16
C ARG A 621 26.07 -10.94 -15.07
N GLU A 622 26.64 -12.14 -15.09
CA GLU A 622 28.10 -12.31 -15.11
C GLU A 622 28.73 -11.70 -16.38
N ALA A 623 28.17 -11.98 -17.55
CA ALA A 623 28.63 -11.37 -18.80
C ALA A 623 28.54 -9.84 -18.78
N GLY A 624 27.55 -9.28 -18.08
CA GLY A 624 27.40 -7.84 -17.87
C GLY A 624 28.52 -7.24 -17.02
N LEU A 625 28.93 -7.92 -15.94
CA LEU A 625 30.06 -7.51 -15.11
C LEU A 625 31.40 -7.54 -15.87
N GLU A 626 31.52 -8.46 -16.83
CA GLU A 626 32.69 -8.57 -17.73
C GLU A 626 32.58 -7.68 -18.97
N ASN A 627 31.55 -6.83 -19.06
CA ASN A 627 31.28 -5.91 -20.17
C ASN A 627 31.10 -6.60 -21.55
N ARG A 628 30.69 -7.88 -21.57
CA ARG A 628 30.43 -8.67 -22.79
C ARG A 628 29.00 -8.50 -23.28
N ARG A 629 28.66 -7.31 -23.81
CA ARG A 629 27.27 -6.90 -24.13
C ARG A 629 26.49 -7.86 -25.04
N GLU A 630 27.11 -8.45 -26.04
CA GLU A 630 26.44 -9.37 -26.98
C GLU A 630 26.10 -10.72 -26.33
N ASP A 631 26.99 -11.22 -25.46
CA ASP A 631 26.73 -12.42 -24.66
C ASP A 631 25.56 -12.21 -23.70
N VAL A 632 25.47 -11.01 -23.09
CA VAL A 632 24.35 -10.63 -22.22
C VAL A 632 23.02 -10.72 -22.98
N LYS A 633 22.92 -10.09 -24.16
CA LYS A 633 21.70 -10.14 -24.98
C LYS A 633 21.34 -11.57 -25.37
N ARG A 634 22.33 -12.38 -25.77
CA ARG A 634 22.14 -13.79 -26.14
C ARG A 634 21.60 -14.63 -24.98
N PHE A 635 22.15 -14.47 -23.78
CA PHE A 635 21.67 -15.20 -22.60
C PHE A 635 20.31 -14.71 -22.12
N LEU A 636 20.02 -13.41 -22.22
CA LEU A 636 18.71 -12.86 -21.88
C LEU A 636 17.61 -13.37 -22.83
N TRP A 637 17.88 -13.47 -24.13
CA TRP A 637 16.92 -14.06 -25.08
C TRP A 637 16.62 -15.51 -24.72
N LYS A 638 17.65 -16.31 -24.42
CA LYS A 638 17.46 -17.68 -23.95
C LYS A 638 16.67 -17.76 -22.64
N ALA A 639 16.90 -16.84 -21.69
CA ALA A 639 16.11 -16.77 -20.47
C ALA A 639 14.63 -16.47 -20.79
N ILE A 640 14.36 -15.46 -21.63
CA ILE A 640 13.01 -15.06 -22.03
C ILE A 640 12.28 -16.22 -22.73
N GLU A 641 12.97 -17.01 -23.58
CA GLU A 641 12.41 -18.20 -24.20
C GLU A 641 11.95 -19.26 -23.17
N GLN A 642 12.67 -19.43 -22.06
CA GLN A 642 12.29 -20.38 -21.01
C GLN A 642 11.11 -19.90 -20.16
N SER A 643 11.01 -18.60 -19.92
CA SER A 643 9.96 -18.01 -19.08
C SER A 643 9.59 -16.60 -19.55
N PRO A 644 8.69 -16.50 -20.56
CA PRO A 644 8.28 -15.21 -21.15
C PRO A 644 7.48 -14.31 -20.20
N GLU A 645 6.93 -14.89 -19.13
CA GLU A 645 6.08 -14.21 -18.16
C GLU A 645 6.87 -13.58 -16.99
N ASP A 646 8.17 -13.89 -16.84
CA ASP A 646 8.99 -13.33 -15.75
C ASP A 646 9.59 -11.97 -16.14
N HIS A 647 9.27 -10.94 -15.36
CA HIS A 647 9.71 -9.57 -15.58
C HIS A 647 11.23 -9.37 -15.42
N ALA A 648 11.93 -10.18 -14.62
CA ALA A 648 13.32 -9.91 -14.22
C ALA A 648 14.31 -9.91 -15.40
N ALA A 649 14.10 -10.77 -16.40
CA ALA A 649 14.92 -10.79 -17.61
C ALA A 649 14.74 -9.53 -18.46
N TYR A 650 13.50 -9.02 -18.55
CA TYR A 650 13.21 -7.77 -19.25
C TYR A 650 13.79 -6.54 -18.54
N VAL A 651 13.87 -6.55 -17.20
CA VAL A 651 14.56 -5.47 -16.45
C VAL A 651 16.05 -5.43 -16.82
N VAL A 652 16.74 -6.57 -16.79
CA VAL A 652 18.17 -6.63 -17.14
C VAL A 652 18.39 -6.27 -18.61
N LEU A 653 17.49 -6.66 -19.51
CA LEU A 653 17.53 -6.24 -20.91
C LEU A 653 17.40 -4.71 -21.03
N GLY A 654 16.48 -4.12 -20.28
CA GLY A 654 16.31 -2.66 -20.19
C GLY A 654 17.56 -1.95 -19.67
N ASP A 655 18.19 -2.49 -18.63
CA ASP A 655 19.44 -1.94 -18.05
C ASP A 655 20.58 -1.95 -19.08
N VAL A 656 20.73 -3.05 -19.82
CA VAL A 656 21.75 -3.19 -20.87
C VAL A 656 21.50 -2.21 -22.02
N CYS A 657 20.25 -2.11 -22.50
CA CYS A 657 19.90 -1.14 -23.52
C CYS A 657 20.11 0.31 -23.05
N ALA A 658 19.74 0.64 -21.81
CA ALA A 658 19.96 1.97 -21.24
C ALA A 658 21.46 2.30 -21.12
N SER A 659 22.29 1.33 -20.73
CA SER A 659 23.75 1.50 -20.67
C SER A 659 24.43 1.67 -22.05
N GLY A 660 23.73 1.30 -23.12
CA GLY A 660 24.16 1.49 -24.50
C GLY A 660 23.49 2.67 -25.20
N ASP A 661 22.85 3.58 -24.46
CA ASP A 661 22.07 4.72 -24.97
C ASP A 661 20.93 4.35 -25.93
N GLN A 662 20.48 3.10 -25.88
CA GLN A 662 19.37 2.57 -26.68
C GLN A 662 18.02 2.80 -25.97
N TRP A 663 17.69 4.06 -25.70
CA TRP A 663 16.54 4.47 -24.90
C TRP A 663 15.16 3.94 -25.38
N PRO A 664 14.85 3.89 -26.69
CA PRO A 664 13.58 3.31 -27.15
C PRO A 664 13.45 1.81 -26.84
N GLN A 665 14.54 1.06 -26.98
CA GLN A 665 14.59 -0.38 -26.72
C GLN A 665 14.56 -0.65 -25.21
N ALA A 666 15.26 0.17 -24.42
CA ALA A 666 15.18 0.15 -22.96
C ALA A 666 13.75 0.41 -22.48
N THR A 667 13.08 1.42 -23.06
CA THR A 667 11.68 1.75 -22.74
C THR A 667 10.75 0.60 -23.06
N ALA A 668 10.90 -0.05 -24.21
CA ALA A 668 10.09 -1.22 -24.58
C ALA A 668 10.28 -2.39 -23.59
N ALA A 669 11.54 -2.68 -23.22
CA ALA A 669 11.87 -3.73 -22.27
C ALA A 669 11.31 -3.42 -20.86
N TYR A 670 11.50 -2.20 -20.35
CA TYR A 670 10.96 -1.79 -19.06
C TYR A 670 9.43 -1.74 -19.04
N LEU A 671 8.78 -1.32 -20.13
CA LEU A 671 7.32 -1.37 -20.23
C LEU A 671 6.79 -2.79 -20.18
N ARG A 672 7.47 -3.74 -20.85
CA ARG A 672 7.12 -5.15 -20.79
C ARG A 672 7.30 -5.69 -19.37
N ALA A 673 8.43 -5.39 -18.73
CA ALA A 673 8.68 -5.74 -17.34
C ALA A 673 7.61 -5.16 -16.39
N TRP A 674 7.24 -3.89 -16.58
CA TRP A 674 6.26 -3.18 -15.76
C TRP A 674 4.84 -3.78 -15.86
N ARG A 675 4.48 -4.32 -17.03
CA ARG A 675 3.20 -5.01 -17.22
C ARG A 675 3.16 -6.39 -16.57
N LEU A 676 4.30 -7.09 -16.53
CA LEU A 676 4.43 -8.43 -15.97
C LEU A 676 4.65 -8.42 -14.45
N ALA A 677 5.27 -7.37 -13.92
CA ALA A 677 5.47 -7.19 -12.49
C ALA A 677 4.12 -6.88 -11.79
N GLY A 678 3.50 -7.89 -11.18
CA GLY A 678 2.21 -7.74 -10.50
C GLY A 678 2.24 -6.78 -9.30
N ASP A 679 3.37 -6.68 -8.63
CA ASP A 679 3.65 -5.80 -7.49
C ASP A 679 4.19 -4.41 -7.91
N ARG A 680 4.52 -4.21 -9.20
CA ARG A 680 5.03 -2.97 -9.79
C ARG A 680 6.10 -2.28 -8.92
N PRO A 681 7.29 -2.88 -8.77
CA PRO A 681 8.30 -2.41 -7.85
C PRO A 681 8.75 -0.99 -8.19
N THR A 682 8.88 -0.13 -7.17
CA THR A 682 9.21 1.29 -7.34
C THR A 682 10.52 1.50 -8.12
N GLU A 683 11.51 0.63 -7.94
CA GLU A 683 12.77 0.66 -8.72
C GLU A 683 12.53 0.58 -10.23
N LEU A 684 11.70 -0.36 -10.67
CA LEU A 684 11.36 -0.51 -12.07
C LEU A 684 10.59 0.70 -12.59
N GLY A 685 9.70 1.27 -11.78
CA GLY A 685 8.94 2.47 -12.12
C GLY A 685 9.84 3.68 -12.34
N VAL A 686 10.84 3.89 -11.49
CA VAL A 686 11.82 4.98 -11.64
C VAL A 686 12.67 4.79 -12.90
N LYS A 687 13.17 3.57 -13.15
CA LYS A 687 13.92 3.24 -14.38
C LYS A 687 13.09 3.47 -15.65
N LEU A 688 11.82 3.08 -15.62
CA LEU A 688 10.89 3.28 -16.72
C LEU A 688 10.60 4.77 -16.94
N ALA A 689 10.36 5.54 -15.87
CA ALA A 689 10.12 6.98 -15.96
C ALA A 689 11.32 7.71 -16.58
N GLU A 690 12.54 7.34 -16.19
CA GLU A 690 13.79 7.85 -16.79
C GLU A 690 13.90 7.47 -18.27
N ALA A 691 13.65 6.21 -18.63
CA ALA A 691 13.71 5.77 -20.02
C ALA A 691 12.65 6.46 -20.91
N LEU A 692 11.44 6.68 -20.38
CA LEU A 692 10.37 7.43 -21.06
C LEU A 692 10.77 8.90 -21.28
N LEU A 693 11.38 9.54 -20.27
CA LEU A 693 11.90 10.90 -20.37
C LEU A 693 12.96 10.99 -21.49
N GLN A 694 13.96 10.10 -21.47
CA GLN A 694 15.03 10.09 -22.48
C GLN A 694 14.53 9.73 -23.89
N SER A 695 13.45 8.97 -23.98
CA SER A 695 12.78 8.66 -25.26
C SER A 695 11.82 9.75 -25.73
N LYS A 696 11.87 10.96 -25.16
CA LYS A 696 11.02 12.11 -25.48
C LYS A 696 9.51 11.88 -25.25
N ARG A 697 9.13 10.93 -24.40
CA ARG A 697 7.73 10.61 -24.04
C ARG A 697 7.36 11.25 -22.70
N HIS A 698 7.42 12.58 -22.65
CA HIS A 698 7.36 13.35 -21.40
C HIS A 698 6.02 13.22 -20.67
N ALA A 699 4.90 13.21 -21.39
CA ALA A 699 3.57 13.09 -20.79
C ALA A 699 3.38 11.74 -20.04
N GLU A 700 3.86 10.64 -20.63
CA GLU A 700 3.80 9.32 -20.01
C GLU A 700 4.75 9.21 -18.81
N SER A 701 5.94 9.81 -18.92
CA SER A 701 6.88 9.89 -17.80
C SER A 701 6.28 10.71 -16.64
N ALA A 702 5.68 11.87 -16.92
CA ALA A 702 5.02 12.70 -15.90
C ALA A 702 3.86 11.98 -15.21
N HIS A 703 3.02 11.27 -15.96
CA HIS A 703 1.93 10.48 -15.38
C HIS A 703 2.46 9.37 -14.46
N LEU A 704 3.48 8.63 -14.91
CA LEU A 704 4.09 7.58 -14.11
C LEU A 704 4.77 8.13 -12.85
N VAL A 705 5.47 9.26 -12.93
CA VAL A 705 6.09 9.88 -11.77
C VAL A 705 5.03 10.37 -10.77
N ALA A 706 3.94 11.00 -11.25
CA ALA A 706 2.83 11.41 -10.39
C ALA A 706 2.22 10.21 -9.65
N GLN A 707 2.06 9.07 -10.34
CA GLN A 707 1.61 7.81 -9.73
C GLN A 707 2.60 7.32 -8.65
N LEU A 708 3.89 7.26 -8.97
CA LEU A 708 4.95 6.82 -8.05
C LEU A 708 5.11 7.71 -6.82
N VAL A 709 4.77 9.00 -6.91
CA VAL A 709 4.81 9.96 -5.80
C VAL A 709 3.54 9.89 -4.94
N THR A 710 2.36 9.71 -5.55
CA THR A 710 1.07 9.66 -4.84
C THR A 710 0.78 8.34 -4.15
N GLU A 711 1.09 7.19 -4.77
CA GLU A 711 0.85 5.85 -4.20
C GLU A 711 1.74 5.56 -2.98
N ASN A 712 2.77 6.38 -2.74
CA ASN A 712 3.94 5.96 -1.97
C ASN A 712 4.24 6.83 -0.73
N ASN A 713 3.30 7.67 -0.27
CA ASN A 713 3.52 8.60 0.86
C ASN A 713 3.93 7.93 2.21
N HIS A 714 3.75 6.61 2.38
CA HIS A 714 4.26 5.87 3.54
C HIS A 714 5.48 4.97 3.24
N ALA A 715 5.64 4.48 2.01
CA ALA A 715 6.74 3.58 1.61
C ALA A 715 7.94 4.30 0.95
N PHE A 716 7.83 5.61 0.65
CA PHE A 716 8.95 6.40 0.11
C PHE A 716 10.12 6.49 1.08
N HIS A 717 9.91 6.31 2.39
CA HIS A 717 10.97 6.22 3.40
C HIS A 717 11.82 4.95 3.28
N ALA A 718 11.28 3.86 2.71
CA ALA A 718 11.96 2.57 2.52
C ALA A 718 12.72 2.46 1.19
N VAL A 719 12.52 3.39 0.25
CA VAL A 719 13.22 3.42 -1.04
C VAL A 719 14.70 3.80 -0.83
N SER A 720 15.60 3.08 -1.50
CA SER A 720 17.04 3.38 -1.44
C SER A 720 17.32 4.83 -1.85
N ARG A 721 18.14 5.53 -1.06
CA ARG A 721 18.46 6.95 -1.29
C ARG A 721 18.96 7.26 -2.72
N PRO A 722 19.75 6.39 -3.39
CA PRO A 722 20.12 6.58 -4.80
C PRO A 722 18.93 6.62 -5.76
N LEU A 723 17.92 5.78 -5.53
CA LEU A 723 16.73 5.74 -6.36
C LEU A 723 15.86 6.99 -6.15
N ARG A 724 15.81 7.51 -4.92
CA ARG A 724 15.16 8.79 -4.62
C ARG A 724 15.82 9.95 -5.36
N ILE A 725 17.15 10.00 -5.39
CA ILE A 725 17.90 11.00 -6.17
C ILE A 725 17.55 10.91 -7.66
N ARG A 726 17.51 9.70 -8.24
CA ARG A 726 17.11 9.50 -9.64
C ARG A 726 15.68 9.98 -9.91
N LEU A 727 14.72 9.61 -9.07
CA LEU A 727 13.33 10.04 -9.23
C LEU A 727 13.18 11.57 -9.14
N MET A 728 13.86 12.21 -8.19
CA MET A 728 13.85 13.67 -8.06
C MET A 728 14.50 14.37 -9.25
N LEU A 729 15.55 13.78 -9.84
CA LEU A 729 16.16 14.27 -11.07
C LEU A 729 15.21 14.16 -12.28
N VAL A 730 14.48 13.04 -12.41
CA VAL A 730 13.45 12.87 -13.44
C VAL A 730 12.34 13.89 -13.25
N GLN A 731 11.84 14.08 -12.03
CA GLN A 731 10.83 15.09 -11.70
C GLN A 731 11.31 16.50 -12.06
N ALA A 732 12.50 16.91 -11.61
CA ALA A 732 13.02 18.25 -11.89
C ALA A 732 13.18 18.50 -13.40
N ARG A 733 13.55 17.48 -14.20
CA ARG A 733 13.63 17.60 -15.66
C ARG A 733 12.25 17.72 -16.32
N LEU A 734 11.25 17.02 -15.79
CA LEU A 734 9.86 17.15 -16.25
C LEU A 734 9.29 18.53 -15.90
N ASP A 735 9.56 19.03 -14.69
CA ASP A 735 9.17 20.38 -14.26
C ASP A 735 9.80 21.45 -15.16
N VAL A 736 11.08 21.31 -15.51
CA VAL A 736 11.76 22.18 -16.48
C VAL A 736 11.08 22.12 -17.86
N HIS A 737 10.76 20.93 -18.35
CA HIS A 737 10.03 20.79 -19.62
C HIS A 737 8.61 21.40 -19.56
N ALA A 738 7.97 21.40 -18.40
CA ALA A 738 6.68 22.01 -18.17
C ALA A 738 6.74 23.53 -17.90
N ASN A 739 7.93 24.16 -18.04
CA ASN A 739 8.18 25.56 -17.68
C ASN A 739 7.93 25.90 -16.20
N GLN A 740 7.95 24.91 -15.31
CA GLN A 740 7.77 25.05 -13.86
C GLN A 740 9.14 25.18 -13.16
N TYR A 741 9.88 26.23 -13.48
CA TYR A 741 11.27 26.39 -13.03
C TYR A 741 11.42 26.52 -11.51
N GLU A 742 10.45 27.13 -10.80
CA GLU A 742 10.48 27.22 -9.33
C GLU A 742 10.29 25.87 -8.64
N ASP A 743 9.42 25.01 -9.19
CA ASP A 743 9.20 23.64 -8.69
C ASP A 743 10.45 22.79 -8.93
N ALA A 744 11.05 22.91 -10.11
CA ALA A 744 12.31 22.26 -10.44
C ALA A 744 13.42 22.65 -9.45
N LEU A 745 13.56 23.94 -9.13
CA LEU A 745 14.56 24.44 -8.16
C LEU A 745 14.33 23.89 -6.76
N ARG A 746 13.08 23.87 -6.27
CA ARG A 746 12.74 23.28 -4.97
C ARG A 746 13.11 21.80 -4.91
N THR A 747 12.86 21.06 -6.00
CA THR A 747 13.22 19.63 -6.12
C THR A 747 14.73 19.45 -6.16
N LEU A 748 15.47 20.29 -6.89
CA LEU A 748 16.92 20.25 -7.00
C LEU A 748 17.64 20.53 -5.67
N GLN A 749 17.21 21.55 -4.91
CA GLN A 749 17.78 21.87 -3.59
C GLN A 749 17.64 20.71 -2.60
N ARG A 750 16.46 20.06 -2.58
CA ARG A 750 16.23 18.85 -1.78
C ARG A 750 17.15 17.70 -2.23
N CYS A 751 17.37 17.56 -3.54
CA CYS A 751 18.22 16.53 -4.11
C CYS A 751 19.70 16.74 -3.73
N GLN A 752 20.20 17.98 -3.80
CA GLN A 752 21.55 18.34 -3.38
C GLN A 752 21.81 18.01 -1.92
N THR A 753 20.87 18.36 -1.03
CA THR A 753 20.94 18.02 0.40
C THR A 753 21.09 16.50 0.60
N LEU A 754 20.36 15.70 -0.18
CA LEU A 754 20.44 14.23 -0.12
C LEU A 754 21.76 13.67 -0.68
N VAL A 755 22.32 14.27 -1.74
CA VAL A 755 23.62 13.87 -2.33
C VAL A 755 24.78 14.17 -1.37
N ALA A 756 24.75 15.31 -0.67
CA ALA A 756 25.80 15.70 0.27
C ALA A 756 25.96 14.73 1.46
N ILE A 757 24.86 14.08 1.87
CA ILE A 757 24.85 13.18 3.05
C ILE A 757 25.39 11.77 2.74
N HIS A 758 25.46 11.33 1.48
CA HIS A 758 25.57 9.90 1.12
C HIS A 758 26.70 9.52 0.15
N ALA A 759 27.71 10.37 -0.03
CA ALA A 759 28.85 10.06 -0.88
C ALA A 759 29.63 8.82 -0.38
N SER A 760 29.52 7.67 -1.06
CA SER A 760 30.41 6.51 -0.80
C SER A 760 31.87 6.86 -1.14
N SER A 761 32.05 7.78 -2.10
CA SER A 761 33.33 8.40 -2.45
C SER A 761 33.13 9.88 -2.81
N PRO A 762 34.08 10.78 -2.49
CA PRO A 762 34.02 12.19 -2.88
C PRO A 762 33.84 12.40 -4.39
N ALA A 763 34.47 11.56 -5.21
CA ALA A 763 34.44 11.65 -6.67
C ALA A 763 33.07 11.30 -7.30
N GLU A 764 32.31 10.39 -6.69
CA GLU A 764 30.96 10.07 -7.18
C GLU A 764 29.96 11.18 -6.86
N SER A 765 30.08 11.78 -5.67
CA SER A 765 29.23 12.92 -5.31
C SER A 765 29.54 14.17 -6.10
N ALA A 766 30.81 14.45 -6.41
CA ALA A 766 31.20 15.55 -7.29
C ALA A 766 30.52 15.42 -8.68
N ARG A 767 30.56 14.23 -9.30
CA ARG A 767 29.90 13.99 -10.61
C ARG A 767 28.38 14.18 -10.58
N ARG A 768 27.71 13.70 -9.52
CA ARG A 768 26.25 13.86 -9.38
C ARG A 768 25.87 15.31 -9.09
N LEU A 769 26.67 16.02 -8.30
CA LEU A 769 26.46 17.42 -7.97
C LEU A 769 26.58 18.31 -9.22
N GLN A 770 27.58 18.04 -10.07
CA GLN A 770 27.78 18.76 -11.34
C GLN A 770 26.54 18.66 -12.26
N THR A 771 25.91 17.48 -12.31
CA THR A 771 24.67 17.26 -13.11
C THR A 771 23.49 18.05 -12.54
N LEU A 772 23.37 18.12 -11.21
CA LEU A 772 22.32 18.88 -10.52
C LEU A 772 22.49 20.38 -10.72
N GLN A 773 23.69 20.89 -10.48
CA GLN A 773 24.02 22.31 -10.64
C GLN A 773 23.87 22.78 -12.09
N SER A 774 24.10 21.90 -13.08
CA SER A 774 23.83 22.21 -14.49
C SER A 774 22.34 22.43 -14.77
N LEU A 775 21.45 21.67 -14.13
CA LEU A 775 20.02 21.89 -14.27
C LEU A 775 19.58 23.13 -13.48
N GLU A 776 20.11 23.31 -12.27
CA GLU A 776 19.83 24.47 -11.42
C GLU A 776 20.20 25.80 -12.08
N ALA A 777 21.42 25.90 -12.62
CA ALA A 777 21.87 27.11 -13.29
C ALA A 777 20.97 27.48 -14.48
N ARG A 778 20.54 26.48 -15.27
CA ARG A 778 19.57 26.70 -16.37
C ARG A 778 18.23 27.22 -15.86
N CYS A 779 17.70 26.66 -14.78
CA CYS A 779 16.47 27.15 -14.17
C CYS A 779 16.60 28.60 -13.68
N LEU A 780 17.72 28.95 -13.02
CA LEU A 780 17.96 30.29 -12.50
C LEU A 780 18.08 31.35 -13.61
N VAL A 781 18.77 31.01 -14.71
CA VAL A 781 18.88 31.88 -15.89
C VAL A 781 17.50 32.14 -16.51
N ARG A 782 16.67 31.11 -16.68
CA ARG A 782 15.30 31.25 -17.22
C ARG A 782 14.37 32.08 -16.33
N LEU A 783 14.62 32.08 -15.02
CA LEU A 783 13.89 32.91 -14.05
C LEU A 783 14.44 34.34 -13.93
N GLY A 784 15.49 34.70 -14.67
CA GLY A 784 16.15 36.01 -14.57
C GLY A 784 16.93 36.23 -13.28
N ARG A 785 17.21 35.17 -12.50
CA ARG A 785 17.97 35.22 -11.24
C ARG A 785 19.46 35.09 -11.51
N TYR A 786 20.01 36.03 -12.27
CA TYR A 786 21.35 35.94 -12.83
C TYR A 786 22.46 35.90 -11.77
N GLY A 787 22.36 36.67 -10.67
CA GLY A 787 23.35 36.62 -9.59
C GLY A 787 23.42 35.26 -8.87
N ASP A 788 22.29 34.57 -8.70
CA ASP A 788 22.28 33.22 -8.13
C ASP A 788 22.86 32.19 -9.13
N ALA A 789 22.51 32.30 -10.41
CA ALA A 789 23.07 31.47 -11.48
C ALA A 789 24.59 31.61 -11.57
N ALA A 790 25.09 32.86 -11.47
CA ALA A 790 26.51 33.17 -11.52
C ALA A 790 27.29 32.43 -10.44
N ARG A 791 26.84 32.46 -9.18
CA ARG A 791 27.48 31.74 -8.07
C ARG A 791 27.53 30.23 -8.28
N VAL A 792 26.48 29.65 -8.89
CA VAL A 792 26.47 28.21 -9.23
C VAL A 792 27.55 27.93 -10.28
N PHE A 793 27.68 28.75 -11.32
CA PHE A 793 28.74 28.62 -12.32
C PHE A 793 30.15 28.79 -11.71
N GLU A 794 30.36 29.76 -10.82
CA GLU A 794 31.65 29.94 -10.12
C GLU A 794 32.03 28.71 -9.30
N SER A 795 31.08 28.16 -8.52
CA SER A 795 31.34 26.97 -7.71
C SER A 795 31.78 25.78 -8.55
N ARG A 796 31.22 25.63 -9.75
CA ARG A 796 31.59 24.58 -10.71
C ARG A 796 32.93 24.83 -11.38
N ALA A 797 33.27 26.09 -11.63
CA ALA A 797 34.50 26.46 -12.29
C ALA A 797 35.74 26.10 -11.45
N VAL A 798 35.60 26.08 -10.12
CA VAL A 798 36.66 25.64 -9.19
C VAL A 798 36.86 24.11 -9.22
N GLU A 799 35.82 23.35 -9.51
CA GLU A 799 35.80 21.87 -9.40
C GLU A 799 35.91 21.12 -10.74
N SER A 800 35.84 21.82 -11.88
CA SER A 800 35.70 21.21 -13.21
C SER A 800 36.96 21.31 -14.08
N ASP A 801 37.21 20.27 -14.88
CA ASP A 801 38.26 20.27 -15.93
C ASP A 801 38.00 21.30 -17.04
N VAL A 802 36.76 21.79 -17.18
CA VAL A 802 36.34 22.81 -18.17
C VAL A 802 36.10 24.15 -17.45
N ALA A 803 37.08 24.58 -16.66
CA ALA A 803 36.96 25.75 -15.78
C ALA A 803 36.65 27.05 -16.55
N ALA A 804 37.23 27.25 -17.73
CA ALA A 804 37.03 28.48 -18.50
C ALA A 804 35.59 28.69 -18.95
N ASP A 805 34.93 27.66 -19.50
CA ASP A 805 33.52 27.77 -19.93
C ASP A 805 32.60 28.15 -18.78
N GLN A 806 32.86 27.58 -17.58
CA GLN A 806 32.08 27.88 -16.39
C GLN A 806 32.36 29.31 -15.88
N TRP A 807 33.62 29.77 -15.89
CA TRP A 807 33.96 31.15 -15.55
C TRP A 807 33.36 32.15 -16.54
N THR A 808 33.35 31.85 -17.84
CA THR A 808 32.71 32.69 -18.87
C THR A 808 31.19 32.74 -18.68
N ALA A 809 30.55 31.60 -18.38
CA ALA A 809 29.12 31.57 -18.06
C ALA A 809 28.78 32.37 -16.79
N ALA A 810 29.62 32.28 -15.75
CA ALA A 810 29.50 33.10 -14.55
C ALA A 810 29.66 34.60 -14.86
N ALA A 811 30.62 34.96 -15.70
CA ALA A 811 30.89 36.34 -16.09
C ALA A 811 29.70 36.95 -16.88
N ARG A 812 29.15 36.19 -17.84
CA ARG A 812 27.94 36.57 -18.59
C ARG A 812 26.74 36.75 -17.64
N ALA A 813 26.55 35.84 -16.69
CA ALA A 813 25.47 35.94 -15.70
C ALA A 813 25.63 37.17 -14.79
N TRP A 814 26.82 37.44 -14.24
CA TRP A 814 27.06 38.65 -13.44
C TRP A 814 26.91 39.94 -14.25
N ARG A 815 27.27 39.91 -15.53
CA ARG A 815 27.05 41.04 -16.45
C ARG A 815 25.56 41.32 -16.62
N SER A 816 24.75 40.29 -16.83
CA SER A 816 23.28 40.40 -16.94
C SER A 816 22.61 40.82 -15.62
N ASP A 817 23.20 40.45 -14.48
CA ASP A 817 22.78 40.91 -13.13
C ASP A 817 23.13 42.39 -12.87
N GLY A 818 24.06 42.96 -13.66
CA GLY A 818 24.58 44.32 -13.48
C GLY A 818 25.80 44.43 -12.56
N ASN A 819 26.29 43.31 -11.99
CA ASN A 819 27.47 43.26 -11.13
C ASN A 819 28.77 43.20 -11.95
N ARG A 820 29.14 44.34 -12.54
CA ARG A 820 30.33 44.47 -13.41
C ARG A 820 31.65 44.08 -12.73
N PRO A 821 31.93 44.41 -11.45
CA PRO A 821 33.16 43.98 -10.78
C PRO A 821 33.29 42.47 -10.70
N ALA A 822 32.21 41.75 -10.33
CA ALA A 822 32.22 40.29 -10.28
C ALA A 822 32.38 39.67 -11.68
N ALA A 823 31.73 40.24 -12.70
CA ALA A 823 31.92 39.82 -14.08
C ALA A 823 33.38 39.97 -14.53
N GLU A 824 34.04 41.08 -14.17
CA GLU A 824 35.46 41.30 -14.46
C GLU A 824 36.36 40.26 -13.78
N ASP A 825 36.09 39.90 -12.52
CA ASP A 825 36.84 38.86 -11.80
C ASP A 825 36.64 37.46 -12.38
N CYS A 826 35.43 37.16 -12.85
CA CYS A 826 35.15 35.91 -13.56
C CYS A 826 35.86 35.83 -14.92
N TYR A 827 35.83 36.90 -15.73
CA TYR A 827 36.58 36.93 -17.00
C TYR A 827 38.09 36.82 -16.77
N ARG A 828 38.64 37.42 -15.70
CA ARG A 828 40.04 37.24 -15.30
C ARG A 828 40.36 35.76 -15.03
N SER A 829 39.46 35.07 -14.35
CA SER A 829 39.62 33.64 -14.00
C SER A 829 39.47 32.75 -15.23
N ALA A 830 38.54 33.06 -16.15
CA ALA A 830 38.37 32.36 -17.43
C ALA A 830 39.63 32.46 -18.30
N VAL A 831 40.16 33.67 -18.44
CA VAL A 831 41.38 33.96 -19.19
C VAL A 831 42.61 33.28 -18.57
N ALA A 832 42.71 33.25 -17.24
CA ALA A 832 43.80 32.53 -16.57
C ALA A 832 43.76 31.02 -16.84
N ALA A 833 42.57 30.45 -17.06
CA ALA A 833 42.39 29.02 -17.35
C ALA A 833 42.66 28.64 -18.82
N VAL A 834 42.24 29.47 -19.79
CA VAL A 834 42.31 29.16 -21.24
C VAL A 834 42.93 30.34 -22.01
N GLY A 835 44.09 30.84 -21.57
CA GLY A 835 44.71 32.11 -22.00
C GLY A 835 44.93 32.37 -23.50
N HIS A 836 44.56 31.45 -24.38
CA HIS A 836 44.69 31.53 -25.84
C HIS A 836 43.35 31.73 -26.59
N ASP A 837 42.18 31.61 -25.95
CA ASP A 837 40.88 31.73 -26.63
C ASP A 837 40.49 33.20 -26.86
N SER A 838 40.44 33.60 -28.13
CA SER A 838 40.13 34.96 -28.54
C SER A 838 38.71 35.42 -28.18
N GLU A 839 37.72 34.51 -28.11
CA GLU A 839 36.33 34.88 -27.84
C GLU A 839 36.16 35.43 -26.42
N VAL A 840 36.74 34.72 -25.44
CA VAL A 840 36.72 35.12 -24.02
C VAL A 840 37.42 36.46 -23.83
N TRP A 841 38.55 36.67 -24.52
CA TRP A 841 39.26 37.93 -24.48
C TRP A 841 38.46 39.09 -25.08
N LEU A 842 37.79 38.90 -26.22
CA LEU A 842 36.97 39.94 -26.86
C LEU A 842 35.73 40.31 -26.03
N GLU A 843 35.05 39.33 -25.42
CA GLU A 843 33.99 39.62 -24.46
C GLU A 843 34.49 40.43 -23.27
N PHE A 844 35.71 40.13 -22.82
CA PHE A 844 36.32 40.88 -21.75
C PHE A 844 36.69 42.31 -22.17
N VAL A 845 37.21 42.53 -23.40
CA VAL A 845 37.40 43.89 -23.96
C VAL A 845 36.06 44.65 -23.94
N SER A 846 34.97 44.00 -24.36
CA SER A 846 33.62 44.59 -24.41
C SER A 846 33.17 45.06 -23.02
N LEU A 847 33.43 44.28 -21.98
CA LEU A 847 33.13 44.67 -20.59
C LEU A 847 34.02 45.82 -20.10
N LEU A 848 35.32 45.79 -20.42
CA LEU A 848 36.29 46.79 -19.98
C LEU A 848 36.12 48.16 -20.66
N LYS A 849 35.53 48.19 -21.86
CA LYS A 849 35.25 49.41 -22.64
C LYS A 849 34.48 50.45 -21.83
N ASP A 850 33.50 50.02 -21.03
CA ASP A 850 32.68 50.90 -20.21
C ASP A 850 33.47 51.59 -19.09
N ARG A 851 34.56 50.97 -18.62
CA ARG A 851 35.35 51.44 -17.46
C ARG A 851 36.61 52.19 -17.87
N TYR A 852 37.34 51.70 -18.86
CA TYR A 852 38.65 52.23 -19.29
C TYR A 852 38.58 53.00 -20.62
N GLY A 853 37.40 53.05 -21.24
CA GLY A 853 37.21 53.60 -22.57
C GLY A 853 37.67 52.63 -23.67
N PRO A 854 37.35 52.96 -24.94
CA PRO A 854 37.63 52.14 -26.12
C PRO A 854 39.11 51.72 -26.20
N THR A 855 40.01 52.69 -26.14
CA THR A 855 41.46 52.47 -26.26
C THR A 855 42.07 51.84 -25.00
N GLY A 856 41.56 52.19 -23.81
CA GLY A 856 42.07 51.69 -22.53
C GLY A 856 41.75 50.21 -22.30
N ALA A 857 40.63 49.71 -22.81
CA ALA A 857 40.25 48.31 -22.72
C ALA A 857 41.22 47.38 -23.48
N VAL A 858 41.62 47.76 -24.70
CA VAL A 858 42.58 47.00 -25.51
C VAL A 858 43.98 47.05 -24.88
N GLU A 859 44.37 48.21 -24.34
CA GLU A 859 45.64 48.40 -23.66
C GLU A 859 45.76 47.55 -22.39
N GLU A 860 44.67 47.42 -21.63
CA GLU A 860 44.61 46.59 -20.43
C GLU A 860 44.79 45.11 -20.75
N ILE A 861 44.23 44.63 -21.86
CA ILE A 861 44.41 43.25 -22.33
C ILE A 861 45.82 43.03 -22.87
N ARG A 862 46.37 44.00 -23.62
CA ARG A 862 47.77 43.96 -24.07
C ARG A 862 48.74 43.80 -22.89
N ARG A 863 48.51 44.53 -21.79
CA ARG A 863 49.32 44.41 -20.56
C ARG A 863 49.18 43.04 -19.90
N ARG A 864 47.98 42.45 -19.92
CA ARG A 864 47.68 41.17 -19.28
C ARG A 864 48.13 39.96 -20.10
N GLN A 865 48.25 40.10 -21.41
CA GLN A 865 48.81 39.06 -22.28
C GLN A 865 50.34 38.98 -22.24
N GLN A 866 51.05 39.99 -21.71
CA GLN A 866 52.50 39.88 -21.54
C GLN A 866 52.81 38.79 -20.49
N PRO A 867 53.48 37.68 -20.87
CA PRO A 867 53.90 36.70 -19.88
C PRO A 867 54.89 37.35 -18.91
N ARG A 868 54.83 36.96 -17.62
CA ARG A 868 55.77 37.44 -16.59
C ARG A 868 57.24 37.15 -16.94
N ASP A 869 57.48 36.15 -17.79
CA ASP A 869 58.75 35.90 -18.48
C ASP A 869 58.60 36.23 -19.97
N GLN A 870 59.26 37.31 -20.38
CA GLN A 870 59.21 37.90 -21.72
C GLN A 870 59.77 36.96 -22.80
N THR A 871 58.94 36.27 -23.59
CA THR A 871 59.40 35.69 -24.89
C THR A 871 58.33 35.53 -25.99
N ALA A 872 57.01 35.55 -25.69
CA ALA A 872 56.00 35.42 -26.74
C ALA A 872 55.17 36.72 -26.88
N PRO A 873 55.06 37.31 -28.08
CA PRO A 873 54.17 38.45 -28.31
C PRO A 873 52.70 38.03 -28.11
N PRO A 874 51.82 38.97 -27.67
CA PRO A 874 50.37 38.75 -27.70
C PRO A 874 49.94 38.32 -29.11
N ALA A 875 48.94 37.44 -29.22
CA ALA A 875 48.45 37.01 -30.53
C ALA A 875 47.97 38.25 -31.31
N ASP A 876 48.75 38.68 -32.32
CA ASP A 876 48.51 39.91 -33.08
C ASP A 876 47.10 39.92 -33.68
N GLN A 877 46.55 38.74 -33.99
CA GLN A 877 45.18 38.58 -34.46
C GLN A 877 44.11 38.99 -33.42
N LEU A 878 44.31 38.67 -32.14
CA LEU A 878 43.39 39.11 -31.07
C LEU A 878 43.45 40.62 -30.88
N LEU A 879 44.66 41.20 -30.88
CA LEU A 879 44.83 42.65 -30.79
C LEU A 879 44.21 43.35 -32.01
N ALA A 880 44.36 42.77 -33.21
CA ALA A 880 43.73 43.27 -34.42
C ALA A 880 42.19 43.29 -34.28
N GLN A 881 41.59 42.17 -33.85
CA GLN A 881 40.15 42.06 -33.61
C GLN A 881 39.66 42.99 -32.49
N ALA A 882 40.43 43.16 -31.42
CA ALA A 882 40.09 44.06 -30.33
C ALA A 882 40.11 45.54 -30.76
N TRP A 883 41.10 45.95 -31.58
CA TRP A 883 41.14 47.29 -32.17
C TRP A 883 40.02 47.51 -33.19
N GLU A 884 39.64 46.48 -33.95
CA GLU A 884 38.52 46.51 -34.91
C GLU A 884 37.18 46.68 -34.16
N MET A 885 36.94 45.90 -33.10
CA MET A 885 35.74 46.01 -32.24
C MET A 885 35.59 47.39 -31.59
N VAL A 886 36.71 48.06 -31.36
CA VAL A 886 36.79 49.39 -30.76
C VAL A 886 36.67 50.52 -31.80
N GLY A 887 36.70 50.19 -33.10
CA GLY A 887 36.53 51.13 -34.21
C GLY A 887 37.81 51.80 -34.71
N HIS A 888 38.99 51.28 -34.36
CA HIS A 888 40.29 51.81 -34.81
C HIS A 888 40.91 50.97 -35.93
N SER A 889 40.33 51.09 -37.14
CA SER A 889 40.66 50.29 -38.32
C SER A 889 42.15 50.31 -38.70
N ASP A 890 42.83 51.46 -38.63
CA ASP A 890 44.25 51.56 -39.02
C ASP A 890 45.18 50.77 -38.08
N ARG A 891 44.88 50.77 -36.77
CA ARG A 891 45.64 49.98 -35.78
C ARG A 891 45.34 48.50 -35.93
N ALA A 892 44.08 48.15 -36.18
CA ALA A 892 43.67 46.77 -36.47
C ALA A 892 44.41 46.22 -37.69
N ILE A 893 44.43 46.96 -38.80
CA ILE A 893 45.16 46.56 -40.02
C ILE A 893 46.66 46.44 -39.77
N GLY A 894 47.26 47.30 -38.94
CA GLY A 894 48.66 47.18 -38.54
C GLY A 894 48.98 45.85 -37.86
N HIS A 895 48.12 45.40 -36.95
CA HIS A 895 48.26 44.09 -36.29
C HIS A 895 47.92 42.93 -37.23
N TYR A 896 46.91 43.05 -38.10
CA TYR A 896 46.65 42.02 -39.14
C TYR A 896 47.82 41.85 -40.11
N ARG A 897 48.58 42.92 -40.42
CA ARG A 897 49.81 42.82 -41.23
C ARG A 897 50.91 42.05 -40.51
N SER A 898 51.12 42.32 -39.22
CA SER A 898 52.06 41.58 -38.38
C SER A 898 51.70 40.09 -38.33
N ALA A 899 50.41 39.77 -38.14
CA ALA A 899 49.92 38.39 -38.16
C ALA A 899 50.13 37.71 -39.53
N ALA A 900 49.96 38.44 -40.63
CA ALA A 900 50.15 37.94 -41.99
C ALA A 900 51.61 37.59 -42.34
N GLU A 901 52.59 38.05 -41.57
CA GLU A 901 54.00 37.65 -41.75
C GLU A 901 54.25 36.22 -41.26
N SER A 902 53.38 35.70 -40.39
CA SER A 902 53.59 34.42 -39.70
C SER A 902 52.99 33.23 -40.44
N ASP A 903 51.79 33.36 -41.01
CA ASP A 903 51.12 32.27 -41.73
C ASP A 903 50.10 32.74 -42.78
N VAL A 904 49.62 31.79 -43.59
CA VAL A 904 48.63 32.04 -44.67
C VAL A 904 47.25 32.41 -44.10
N GLN A 905 46.91 31.99 -42.88
CA GLN A 905 45.64 32.36 -42.23
C GLN A 905 45.63 33.84 -41.82
N GLY A 906 46.76 34.39 -41.40
CA GLY A 906 46.97 35.81 -41.16
C GLY A 906 46.86 36.62 -42.45
N VAL A 907 47.35 36.10 -43.58
CA VAL A 907 47.13 36.73 -44.90
C VAL A 907 45.64 36.75 -45.27
N ALA A 908 44.90 35.68 -44.98
CA ALA A 908 43.44 35.63 -45.17
C ALA A 908 42.71 36.67 -44.30
N ALA A 909 43.05 36.74 -43.01
CA ALA A 909 42.47 37.68 -42.06
C ALA A 909 42.74 39.14 -42.47
N LEU A 910 43.97 39.44 -42.92
CA LEU A 910 44.34 40.75 -43.43
C LEU A 910 43.54 41.13 -44.68
N ALA A 911 43.40 40.22 -45.65
CA ALA A 911 42.66 40.49 -46.87
C ALA A 911 41.18 40.80 -46.57
N ILE A 912 40.55 40.04 -45.67
CA ILE A 912 39.16 40.27 -45.24
C ILE A 912 39.03 41.62 -44.50
N ALA A 913 39.94 41.92 -43.58
CA ALA A 913 39.93 43.18 -42.84
C ALA A 913 40.11 44.40 -43.77
N LEU A 914 41.00 44.32 -44.76
CA LEU A 914 41.18 45.35 -45.78
C LEU A 914 39.90 45.56 -46.59
N ALA A 915 39.19 44.49 -46.95
CA ALA A 915 37.93 44.56 -47.68
C ALA A 915 36.84 45.29 -46.87
N ARG A 916 36.64 44.91 -45.60
CA ARG A 916 35.65 45.55 -44.70
C ARG A 916 35.90 47.03 -44.47
N HIS A 917 37.18 47.43 -44.42
CA HIS A 917 37.58 48.82 -44.19
C HIS A 917 37.76 49.63 -45.49
N GLY A 918 37.13 49.20 -46.60
CA GLY A 918 37.06 49.96 -47.85
C GLY A 918 38.33 49.92 -48.71
N ARG A 919 39.31 49.07 -48.39
CA ARG A 919 40.58 48.91 -49.13
C ARG A 919 40.52 47.70 -50.07
N ALA A 920 39.48 47.66 -50.91
CA ALA A 920 39.14 46.53 -51.76
C ALA A 920 40.25 46.16 -52.77
N GLU A 921 40.95 47.15 -53.33
CA GLU A 921 42.04 46.89 -54.30
C GLU A 921 43.20 46.12 -53.67
N GLU A 922 43.60 46.49 -52.46
CA GLU A 922 44.68 45.80 -51.73
C GLU A 922 44.26 44.40 -51.30
N ALA A 923 43.01 44.24 -50.83
CA ALA A 923 42.44 42.94 -50.49
C ALA A 923 42.44 41.99 -51.69
N VAL A 924 41.97 42.46 -52.85
CA VAL A 924 41.92 41.65 -54.08
C VAL A 924 43.33 41.35 -54.58
N ALA A 925 44.27 42.28 -54.49
CA ALA A 925 45.66 42.03 -54.86
C ALA A 925 46.31 40.91 -54.01
N LEU A 926 46.04 40.91 -52.69
CA LEU A 926 46.52 39.87 -51.78
C LEU A 926 45.97 38.48 -52.10
N VAL A 927 44.68 38.39 -52.43
CA VAL A 927 44.03 37.10 -52.76
C VAL A 927 44.37 36.64 -54.18
N ALA A 928 44.60 37.57 -55.11
CA ALA A 928 45.03 37.27 -56.47
C ALA A 928 46.50 36.81 -56.55
N ASP A 929 47.28 36.93 -55.48
CA ASP A 929 48.67 36.50 -55.44
C ASP A 929 48.79 34.99 -55.75
N PRO A 930 49.59 34.60 -56.76
CA PRO A 930 49.74 33.20 -57.15
C PRO A 930 50.40 32.33 -56.07
N ARG A 931 50.96 32.88 -54.98
CA ARG A 931 51.60 32.12 -53.89
C ARG A 931 50.63 31.31 -53.02
N TRP A 932 49.32 31.52 -53.15
CA TRP A 932 48.27 30.76 -52.45
C TRP A 932 48.05 29.33 -52.99
N THR A 933 49.08 28.67 -53.53
CA THR A 933 48.96 27.33 -54.15
C THR A 933 48.75 26.19 -53.16
N VAL A 934 49.16 26.36 -51.91
CA VAL A 934 49.13 25.31 -50.88
C VAL A 934 47.73 25.12 -50.28
N ASP A 935 46.92 26.18 -50.22
CA ASP A 935 45.57 26.14 -49.62
C ASP A 935 44.52 26.82 -50.50
N ALA A 936 44.16 26.13 -51.59
CA ALA A 936 43.21 26.64 -52.57
C ALA A 936 41.77 26.76 -52.03
N SER A 937 41.41 26.01 -50.98
CA SER A 937 40.08 26.12 -50.33
C SER A 937 40.01 27.41 -49.51
N LEU A 938 41.02 27.67 -48.67
CA LEU A 938 41.13 28.91 -47.89
C LEU A 938 41.23 30.13 -48.81
N ARG A 939 41.96 30.01 -49.93
CA ARG A 939 42.03 31.08 -50.95
C ARG A 939 40.66 31.38 -51.55
N ALA A 940 39.92 30.35 -51.98
CA ALA A 940 38.59 30.53 -52.55
C ALA A 940 37.61 31.12 -51.53
N HIS A 941 37.65 30.64 -50.28
CA HIS A 941 36.85 31.18 -49.18
C HIS A 941 37.17 32.66 -48.95
N THR A 942 38.46 33.01 -48.86
CA THR A 942 38.91 34.40 -48.66
C THR A 942 38.51 35.29 -49.83
N ALA A 943 38.66 34.81 -51.07
CA ALA A 943 38.23 35.53 -52.28
C ALA A 943 36.75 35.88 -52.25
N THR A 944 35.94 34.90 -51.83
CA THR A 944 34.51 35.06 -51.68
C THR A 944 34.17 36.09 -50.59
N VAL A 945 34.73 35.94 -49.39
CA VAL A 945 34.42 36.84 -48.26
C VAL A 945 34.87 38.28 -48.56
N VAL A 946 36.04 38.47 -49.18
CA VAL A 946 36.49 39.78 -49.68
C VAL A 946 35.52 40.34 -50.71
N GLY A 947 35.05 39.47 -51.61
CA GLY A 947 34.09 39.76 -52.65
C GLY A 947 32.70 40.20 -52.18
N VAL A 948 32.30 39.74 -51.00
CA VAL A 948 31.03 40.11 -50.34
C VAL A 948 31.21 41.32 -49.43
N SER A 949 32.28 41.35 -48.64
CA SER A 949 32.49 42.34 -47.58
C SER A 949 32.94 43.72 -48.08
N ALA A 950 33.48 43.82 -49.30
CA ALA A 950 33.92 45.09 -49.85
C ALA A 950 32.75 45.89 -50.42
N ALA A 951 32.53 47.09 -49.86
CA ALA A 951 31.55 48.03 -50.38
C ALA A 951 31.91 48.49 -51.81
N GLY A 952 30.99 48.30 -52.77
CA GLY A 952 31.10 48.90 -54.11
C GLY A 952 32.23 48.37 -55.01
N LEU A 953 32.47 47.05 -55.02
CA LEU A 953 33.46 46.41 -55.90
C LEU A 953 33.28 46.76 -57.38
N SER A 954 34.35 47.25 -58.02
CA SER A 954 34.36 47.57 -59.45
C SER A 954 34.30 46.29 -60.31
N PRO A 955 33.69 46.34 -61.52
CA PRO A 955 33.65 45.20 -62.45
C PRO A 955 35.02 44.56 -62.72
N GLY A 956 36.09 45.38 -62.74
CA GLY A 956 37.46 44.90 -62.96
C GLY A 956 38.04 44.08 -61.79
N LEU A 957 37.67 44.41 -60.54
CA LEU A 957 38.07 43.61 -59.37
C LEU A 957 37.28 42.29 -59.28
N ILE A 958 36.01 42.34 -59.67
CA ILE A 958 35.13 41.17 -59.74
C ILE A 958 35.67 40.14 -60.72
N ALA A 959 36.10 40.59 -61.91
CA ALA A 959 36.72 39.73 -62.92
C ALA A 959 38.01 39.03 -62.44
N LYS A 960 38.70 39.57 -61.41
CA LYS A 960 39.88 38.93 -60.80
C LYS A 960 39.49 37.88 -59.75
N LEU A 961 38.40 38.09 -59.01
CA LEU A 961 37.93 37.17 -57.96
C LEU A 961 37.13 35.99 -58.53
N GLU A 962 36.28 36.24 -59.52
CA GLU A 962 35.38 35.24 -60.14
C GLU A 962 36.07 33.90 -60.49
N PRO A 963 37.24 33.85 -61.16
CA PRO A 963 37.89 32.57 -61.48
C PRO A 963 38.41 31.83 -60.22
N ILE A 964 38.76 32.57 -59.16
CA ILE A 964 39.22 31.98 -57.89
C ILE A 964 38.04 31.36 -57.14
N VAL A 965 36.92 32.09 -57.09
CA VAL A 965 35.67 31.63 -56.45
C VAL A 965 35.13 30.39 -57.17
N ARG A 966 35.00 30.43 -58.51
CA ARG A 966 34.55 29.28 -59.30
C ARG A 966 35.48 28.06 -59.20
N GLY A 967 36.79 28.30 -59.10
CA GLY A 967 37.76 27.23 -58.87
C GLY A 967 37.59 26.51 -57.53
N GLY A 968 36.89 27.13 -56.57
CA GLY A 968 36.55 26.56 -55.27
C GLY A 968 35.30 25.67 -55.27
N GLU A 969 34.38 25.83 -56.23
CA GLU A 969 33.09 25.11 -56.24
C GLU A 969 33.19 23.59 -56.17
N PRO A 970 34.13 22.90 -56.84
CA PRO A 970 34.22 21.44 -56.74
C PRO A 970 34.55 20.98 -55.31
N ARG A 971 35.29 21.80 -54.55
CA ARG A 971 35.69 21.51 -53.16
C ARG A 971 34.62 21.92 -52.15
N ALA A 972 33.83 22.93 -52.49
CA ALA A 972 32.73 23.42 -51.66
C ALA A 972 31.66 22.35 -51.38
N VAL A 973 31.51 21.36 -52.26
CA VAL A 973 30.61 20.21 -52.03
C VAL A 973 30.96 19.44 -50.74
N ASP A 974 32.26 19.38 -50.40
CA ASP A 974 32.77 18.67 -49.22
C ASP A 974 33.13 19.60 -48.04
N ASP A 975 33.18 20.92 -48.28
CA ASP A 975 33.52 21.96 -47.29
C ASP A 975 32.35 22.92 -47.10
N THR A 976 31.60 22.73 -46.01
CA THR A 976 30.39 23.52 -45.72
C THR A 976 30.69 25.00 -45.51
N THR A 977 31.86 25.36 -44.98
CA THR A 977 32.24 26.77 -44.76
C THR A 977 32.48 27.46 -46.09
N LEU A 978 33.23 26.81 -46.99
CA LEU A 978 33.43 27.31 -48.35
C LEU A 978 32.12 27.33 -49.15
N LEU A 979 31.26 26.33 -48.98
CA LEU A 979 29.94 26.26 -49.62
C LEU A 979 29.09 27.48 -49.31
N LEU A 980 28.92 27.79 -48.02
CA LEU A 980 28.11 28.92 -47.59
C LEU A 980 28.69 30.25 -48.07
N ALA A 981 30.01 30.40 -48.02
CA ALA A 981 30.67 31.58 -48.56
C ALA A 981 30.34 31.74 -50.07
N ILE A 982 30.55 30.72 -50.90
CA ILE A 982 30.27 30.78 -52.35
C ILE A 982 28.78 31.02 -52.64
N VAL A 983 27.89 30.42 -51.86
CA VAL A 983 26.44 30.67 -51.94
C VAL A 983 26.13 32.14 -51.68
N ASP A 984 26.75 32.73 -50.65
CA ASP A 984 26.59 34.15 -50.30
C ASP A 984 27.14 35.08 -51.39
N TRP A 985 28.27 34.72 -52.01
CA TRP A 985 28.76 35.41 -53.22
C TRP A 985 27.71 35.43 -54.33
N TYR A 986 27.09 34.29 -54.62
CA TYR A 986 26.05 34.20 -55.64
C TYR A 986 24.79 34.98 -55.26
N ALA A 987 24.41 34.99 -53.98
CA ALA A 987 23.29 35.77 -53.47
C ALA A 987 23.53 37.28 -53.64
N HIS A 988 24.69 37.80 -53.22
CA HIS A 988 25.10 39.20 -53.38
C HIS A 988 25.17 39.65 -54.84
N ARG A 989 25.45 38.72 -55.77
CA ARG A 989 25.48 38.97 -57.22
C ARG A 989 24.12 38.81 -57.91
N GLN A 990 23.06 38.52 -57.15
CA GLN A 990 21.73 38.23 -57.67
C GLN A 990 21.73 37.06 -58.68
N GLN A 991 22.53 36.02 -58.42
CA GLN A 991 22.64 34.80 -59.22
C GLN A 991 22.10 33.56 -58.46
N PRO A 992 20.81 33.52 -58.09
CA PRO A 992 20.25 32.46 -57.24
C PRO A 992 20.28 31.07 -57.90
N ALA A 993 20.29 30.98 -59.24
CA ALA A 993 20.40 29.70 -59.95
C ALA A 993 21.71 28.98 -59.66
N ALA A 994 22.83 29.71 -59.65
CA ALA A 994 24.14 29.14 -59.38
C ALA A 994 24.26 28.67 -57.91
N ALA A 995 23.69 29.44 -56.97
CA ALA A 995 23.60 29.06 -55.57
C ALA A 995 22.76 27.78 -55.35
N ILE A 996 21.57 27.70 -55.98
CA ILE A 996 20.69 26.53 -55.90
C ILE A 996 21.37 25.30 -56.50
N GLU A 997 22.02 25.42 -57.66
CA GLU A 997 22.73 24.31 -58.31
C GLU A 997 23.88 23.78 -57.44
N LEU A 998 24.65 24.68 -56.83
CA LEU A 998 25.75 24.29 -55.95
C LEU A 998 25.26 23.59 -54.67
N LEU A 999 24.21 24.11 -54.04
CA LEU A 999 23.59 23.49 -52.87
C LEU A 999 22.92 22.15 -53.20
N ASP A 1000 22.27 22.04 -54.36
CA ASP A 1000 21.65 20.77 -54.79
C ASP A 1000 22.72 19.70 -55.04
N ARG A 1001 23.87 20.07 -55.60
CA ARG A 1001 25.04 19.19 -55.71
C ARG A 1001 25.58 18.78 -54.34
N ALA A 1002 25.66 19.71 -53.39
CA ALA A 1002 26.11 19.43 -52.02
C ALA A 1002 25.16 18.44 -51.30
N VAL A 1003 23.84 18.67 -51.38
CA VAL A 1003 22.83 17.77 -50.79
C VAL A 1003 22.79 16.42 -51.49
N ALA A 1004 23.03 16.37 -52.81
CA ALA A 1004 23.11 15.12 -53.56
C ALA A 1004 24.37 14.30 -53.23
N ALA A 1005 25.49 14.97 -52.97
CA ALA A 1005 26.74 14.32 -52.56
C ALA A 1005 26.68 13.82 -51.11
N ASP A 1006 26.12 14.62 -50.20
CA ASP A 1006 25.88 14.25 -48.81
C ASP A 1006 24.47 14.60 -48.35
N THR A 1007 23.61 13.57 -48.33
CA THR A 1007 22.23 13.67 -47.84
C THR A 1007 22.11 13.95 -46.33
N GLN A 1008 23.20 13.87 -45.57
CA GLN A 1008 23.27 14.22 -44.14
C GLN A 1008 23.74 15.68 -43.93
N ASN A 1009 24.09 16.42 -44.98
CA ASN A 1009 24.47 17.82 -44.85
C ASN A 1009 23.22 18.70 -44.64
N VAL A 1010 22.79 18.76 -43.38
CA VAL A 1010 21.58 19.48 -42.95
C VAL A 1010 21.66 20.99 -43.18
N ILE A 1011 22.87 21.55 -43.13
CA ILE A 1011 23.11 22.98 -43.36
C ILE A 1011 22.89 23.31 -44.83
N ALA A 1012 23.44 22.52 -45.76
CA ALA A 1012 23.20 22.68 -47.19
C ALA A 1012 21.71 22.47 -47.55
N ALA A 1013 21.07 21.46 -46.94
CA ALA A 1013 19.65 21.18 -47.17
C ALA A 1013 18.72 22.28 -46.65
N ASN A 1014 19.01 22.87 -45.48
CA ASN A 1014 18.27 24.00 -44.92
C ASN A 1014 18.40 25.25 -45.81
N ASN A 1015 19.64 25.62 -46.18
CA ASN A 1015 19.87 26.77 -47.04
C ASN A 1015 19.27 26.59 -48.44
N LEU A 1016 19.27 25.37 -48.98
CA LEU A 1016 18.57 25.04 -50.22
C LEU A 1016 17.05 25.20 -50.07
N ALA A 1017 16.47 24.72 -48.97
CA ALA A 1017 15.05 24.88 -48.70
C ALA A 1017 14.65 26.36 -48.59
N MET A 1018 15.46 27.16 -47.90
CA MET A 1018 15.25 28.60 -47.76
C MET A 1018 15.30 29.31 -49.13
N LEU A 1019 16.34 29.07 -49.94
CA LEU A 1019 16.46 29.68 -51.27
C LEU A 1019 15.37 29.23 -52.24
N LEU A 1020 14.94 27.96 -52.20
CA LEU A 1020 13.81 27.48 -52.99
C LEU A 1020 12.49 28.16 -52.60
N ALA A 1021 12.32 28.50 -51.32
CA ALA A 1021 11.15 29.22 -50.84
C ALA A 1021 11.18 30.70 -51.23
N ASP A 1022 12.35 31.34 -51.14
CA ASP A 1022 12.54 32.75 -51.51
C ASP A 1022 12.30 33.00 -53.01
N GLN A 1023 12.68 32.05 -53.88
CA GLN A 1023 12.53 32.16 -55.33
C GLN A 1023 11.13 31.78 -55.86
N ALA A 1024 10.23 31.31 -55.01
CA ALA A 1024 8.89 30.87 -55.37
C ALA A 1024 7.94 32.06 -55.66
N ARG A 1025 8.10 32.72 -56.82
CA ARG A 1025 7.37 33.93 -57.22
C ARG A 1025 5.86 33.76 -57.40
N ASP A 1026 5.13 34.85 -57.12
CA ASP A 1026 3.68 35.01 -57.32
C ASP A 1026 3.27 36.25 -58.14
N ASP A 1027 4.18 36.83 -58.91
CA ASP A 1027 3.91 38.09 -59.63
C ASP A 1027 3.61 37.87 -61.13
N PRO A 1028 2.40 38.21 -61.64
CA PRO A 1028 2.10 38.23 -63.07
C PRO A 1028 3.01 39.17 -63.88
N ARG A 1029 3.64 40.16 -63.25
CA ARG A 1029 4.61 41.08 -63.87
C ARG A 1029 6.01 40.49 -64.02
N ALA A 1030 6.29 39.34 -63.41
CA ALA A 1030 7.56 38.63 -63.57
C ALA A 1030 7.83 38.19 -65.03
N GLN A 1031 6.77 38.04 -65.83
CA GLN A 1031 6.86 37.75 -67.27
C GLN A 1031 7.23 38.98 -68.13
N GLN A 1032 7.20 40.19 -67.56
CA GLN A 1032 7.49 41.46 -68.26
C GLN A 1032 8.92 41.97 -68.00
N LEU A 1033 9.74 41.31 -67.19
CA LEU A 1033 11.14 41.72 -67.00
C LEU A 1033 11.97 41.54 -68.29
N PRO A 1034 12.97 42.39 -68.55
CA PRO A 1034 13.89 42.26 -69.69
C PRO A 1034 14.53 40.87 -69.75
N ARG A 1035 14.71 40.32 -70.95
CA ARG A 1035 15.23 38.95 -71.19
C ARG A 1035 16.56 38.63 -70.48
N ALA A 1036 17.35 39.65 -70.15
CA ALA A 1036 18.62 39.52 -69.42
C ALA A 1036 18.44 39.23 -67.92
N GLN A 1037 17.25 39.45 -67.36
CA GLN A 1037 16.88 39.20 -65.96
C GLN A 1037 15.95 37.98 -65.80
N GLN A 1038 15.71 37.24 -66.89
CA GLN A 1038 14.91 36.02 -66.90
C GLN A 1038 15.85 34.79 -66.83
N LEU A 1039 15.61 33.90 -65.86
CA LEU A 1039 16.34 32.63 -65.71
C LEU A 1039 16.14 31.69 -66.93
N PRO A 1040 17.10 30.79 -67.22
CA PRO A 1040 16.93 29.75 -68.23
C PRO A 1040 15.71 28.85 -67.92
N ARG A 1041 14.87 28.59 -68.93
CA ARG A 1041 13.63 27.79 -68.81
C ARG A 1041 13.81 26.40 -68.21
N ALA A 1042 15.02 25.82 -68.27
CA ALA A 1042 15.31 24.47 -67.79
C ALA A 1042 15.42 24.34 -66.25
N GLN A 1043 15.53 25.45 -65.51
CA GLN A 1043 15.71 25.46 -64.05
C GLN A 1043 14.55 26.09 -63.27
N GLN A 1044 13.51 26.55 -63.95
CA GLN A 1044 12.29 27.07 -63.31
C GLN A 1044 11.31 25.92 -63.02
N LEU A 1045 11.50 25.18 -61.91
CA LEU A 1045 10.36 24.43 -61.36
C LEU A 1045 9.22 25.45 -61.08
N PRO A 1046 7.97 25.17 -61.47
CA PRO A 1046 6.84 26.02 -61.08
C PRO A 1046 6.78 26.20 -59.56
N ARG A 1047 6.29 27.33 -59.04
CA ARG A 1047 6.07 27.55 -57.59
C ARG A 1047 5.36 26.37 -56.91
N ALA A 1048 4.40 25.76 -57.62
CA ALA A 1048 3.68 24.56 -57.21
C ALA A 1048 4.57 23.33 -56.93
N GLN A 1049 5.83 23.32 -57.37
CA GLN A 1049 6.79 22.25 -57.14
C GLN A 1049 7.99 22.70 -56.27
N GLN A 1050 8.32 24.00 -56.23
CA GLN A 1050 9.41 24.54 -55.41
C GLN A 1050 9.08 24.53 -53.91
N LEU A 1051 7.93 25.06 -53.50
CA LEU A 1051 7.55 25.11 -52.08
C LEU A 1051 7.36 23.71 -51.45
N PRO A 1052 6.74 22.72 -52.13
CA PRO A 1052 6.70 21.35 -51.62
C PRO A 1052 8.08 20.68 -51.53
N ARG A 1053 9.01 20.99 -52.46
CA ARG A 1053 10.39 20.48 -52.39
C ARG A 1053 11.13 21.11 -51.20
N ALA A 1054 11.00 22.40 -50.99
CA ALA A 1054 11.55 23.10 -49.83
C ALA A 1054 11.02 22.51 -48.51
N LEU A 1055 9.70 22.30 -48.42
CA LEU A 1055 9.07 21.69 -47.25
C LEU A 1055 9.59 20.26 -47.00
N LYS A 1056 9.75 19.46 -48.05
CA LYS A 1056 10.28 18.09 -47.94
C LYS A 1056 11.74 18.07 -47.48
N LEU A 1057 12.56 19.01 -47.94
CA LEU A 1057 13.95 19.14 -47.52
C LEU A 1057 14.04 19.52 -46.04
N ILE A 1058 13.30 20.53 -45.59
CA ILE A 1058 13.33 20.95 -44.19
C ILE A 1058 12.71 19.90 -43.25
N ASP A 1059 11.69 19.16 -43.69
CA ASP A 1059 11.16 18.02 -42.93
C ASP A 1059 12.19 16.90 -42.78
N HIS A 1060 13.04 16.68 -43.80
CA HIS A 1060 14.14 15.72 -43.71
C HIS A 1060 15.19 16.18 -42.70
N VAL A 1061 15.56 17.46 -42.73
CA VAL A 1061 16.49 18.08 -41.77
C VAL A 1061 15.96 17.92 -40.34
N LEU A 1062 14.71 18.28 -40.09
CA LEU A 1062 14.07 18.16 -38.76
C LEU A 1062 13.95 16.70 -38.30
N LYS A 1063 13.79 15.75 -39.22
CA LYS A 1063 13.79 14.31 -38.88
C LYS A 1063 15.17 13.82 -38.43
N GLN A 1064 16.24 14.37 -38.98
CA GLN A 1064 17.61 14.01 -38.63
C GLN A 1064 18.09 14.72 -37.35
N THR A 1065 17.80 16.01 -37.22
CA THR A 1065 18.35 16.89 -36.16
C THR A 1065 17.42 17.09 -34.97
N GLY A 1066 16.11 16.84 -35.16
CA GLY A 1066 15.08 17.23 -34.22
C GLY A 1066 14.66 18.71 -34.37
N PRO A 1067 13.79 19.21 -33.48
CA PRO A 1067 13.22 20.55 -33.56
C PRO A 1067 14.19 21.62 -33.06
N GLN A 1068 15.21 21.96 -33.85
CA GLN A 1068 16.11 23.08 -33.55
C GLN A 1068 15.49 24.42 -34.00
N PRO A 1069 15.67 25.53 -33.25
CA PRO A 1069 15.05 26.82 -33.54
C PRO A 1069 15.22 27.28 -35.00
N GLU A 1070 16.43 27.23 -35.53
CA GLU A 1070 16.77 27.69 -36.89
C GLU A 1070 16.07 26.90 -38.00
N PHE A 1071 15.85 25.59 -37.81
CA PHE A 1071 15.18 24.76 -38.81
C PHE A 1071 13.66 24.81 -38.70
N LEU A 1072 13.15 25.01 -37.47
CA LEU A 1072 11.75 25.30 -37.25
C LEU A 1072 11.38 26.65 -37.86
N ASP A 1073 12.24 27.65 -37.73
CA ASP A 1073 12.04 28.96 -38.35
C ASP A 1073 11.96 28.85 -39.87
N THR A 1074 12.94 28.20 -40.52
CA THR A 1074 12.89 27.93 -41.97
C THR A 1074 11.59 27.21 -42.38
N LYS A 1075 11.16 26.18 -41.65
CA LYS A 1075 9.92 25.46 -41.95
C LYS A 1075 8.69 26.35 -41.78
N GLY A 1076 8.64 27.11 -40.70
CA GLY A 1076 7.58 28.05 -40.42
C GLY A 1076 7.47 29.10 -41.52
N TRP A 1077 8.60 29.66 -41.95
CA TRP A 1077 8.68 30.61 -43.05
C TRP A 1077 8.18 30.02 -44.37
N ILE A 1078 8.61 28.79 -44.72
CA ILE A 1078 8.10 28.06 -45.90
C ILE A 1078 6.58 27.91 -45.83
N LEU A 1079 6.02 27.57 -44.68
CA LEU A 1079 4.57 27.41 -44.49
C LEU A 1079 3.82 28.74 -44.64
N VAL A 1080 4.38 29.86 -44.16
CA VAL A 1080 3.85 31.20 -44.41
C VAL A 1080 3.82 31.49 -45.91
N GLN A 1081 4.89 31.19 -46.64
CA GLN A 1081 4.96 31.37 -48.10
C GLN A 1081 4.00 30.44 -48.87
N MET A 1082 3.60 29.31 -48.28
CA MET A 1082 2.58 28.40 -48.81
C MET A 1082 1.13 28.85 -48.51
N GLY A 1083 0.93 29.95 -47.77
CA GLY A 1083 -0.39 30.39 -47.31
C GLY A 1083 -0.96 29.57 -46.15
N ARG A 1084 -0.13 28.74 -45.49
CA ARG A 1084 -0.49 27.88 -44.36
C ARG A 1084 -0.05 28.53 -43.04
N ALA A 1085 -0.39 29.80 -42.86
CA ALA A 1085 0.07 30.60 -41.72
C ALA A 1085 -0.43 30.07 -40.37
N ASP A 1086 -1.63 29.47 -40.31
CA ASP A 1086 -2.18 28.86 -39.09
C ASP A 1086 -1.28 27.72 -38.57
N GLU A 1087 -0.76 26.88 -39.47
CA GLU A 1087 0.17 25.80 -39.11
C GLU A 1087 1.55 26.37 -38.75
N ALA A 1088 1.98 27.39 -39.48
CA ALA A 1088 3.26 28.07 -39.25
C ALA A 1088 3.34 28.71 -37.87
N LEU A 1089 2.26 29.30 -37.36
CA LEU A 1089 2.24 29.99 -36.06
C LEU A 1089 2.74 29.11 -34.93
N SER A 1090 2.26 27.87 -34.84
CA SER A 1090 2.69 26.94 -33.78
C SER A 1090 4.18 26.63 -33.84
N ILE A 1091 4.72 26.52 -35.06
CA ILE A 1091 6.12 26.17 -35.33
C ILE A 1091 7.03 27.38 -35.08
N LEU A 1092 6.64 28.57 -35.56
CA LEU A 1092 7.40 29.81 -35.41
C LEU A 1092 7.41 30.30 -33.96
N LYS A 1093 6.29 30.18 -33.23
CA LYS A 1093 6.28 30.44 -31.78
C LYS A 1093 7.25 29.52 -31.06
N HIS A 1094 7.25 28.23 -31.40
CA HIS A 1094 8.18 27.28 -30.80
C HIS A 1094 9.65 27.60 -31.16
N ALA A 1095 9.93 28.03 -32.40
CA ALA A 1095 11.26 28.46 -32.81
C ALA A 1095 11.76 29.65 -31.95
N VAL A 1096 10.91 30.66 -31.76
CA VAL A 1096 11.23 31.86 -30.97
C VAL A 1096 11.33 31.54 -29.47
N GLU A 1097 10.46 30.70 -28.92
CA GLU A 1097 10.46 30.33 -27.49
C GLU A 1097 11.66 29.48 -27.07
N VAL A 1098 12.17 28.62 -27.97
CA VAL A 1098 13.27 27.69 -27.69
C VAL A 1098 14.64 28.32 -27.96
N SER A 1099 14.70 29.38 -28.76
CA SER A 1099 15.94 30.08 -29.07
C SER A 1099 16.54 30.76 -27.83
N ASP A 1100 17.82 30.50 -27.53
CA ASP A 1100 18.58 31.20 -26.48
C ASP A 1100 19.02 32.61 -26.90
N THR A 1101 18.85 32.95 -28.19
CA THR A 1101 19.18 34.23 -28.82
C THR A 1101 17.93 34.85 -29.44
N SER A 1102 17.63 36.11 -29.13
CA SER A 1102 16.51 36.84 -29.76
C SER A 1102 16.87 37.17 -31.20
N ASP A 1103 16.73 36.19 -32.11
CA ASP A 1103 16.98 36.37 -33.53
C ASP A 1103 15.90 37.29 -34.12
N PRO A 1104 16.27 38.50 -34.58
CA PRO A 1104 15.31 39.47 -35.10
C PRO A 1104 14.58 38.97 -36.36
N VAL A 1105 15.21 38.10 -37.17
CA VAL A 1105 14.62 37.54 -38.40
C VAL A 1105 13.52 36.51 -38.06
N ALA A 1106 13.73 35.69 -37.04
CA ALA A 1106 12.68 34.77 -36.56
C ALA A 1106 11.45 35.53 -36.03
N HIS A 1107 11.67 36.66 -35.34
CA HIS A 1107 10.59 37.56 -34.94
C HIS A 1107 9.87 38.21 -36.14
N LEU A 1108 10.61 38.55 -37.22
CA LEU A 1108 10.02 39.03 -38.47
C LEU A 1108 9.12 37.95 -39.12
N HIS A 1109 9.56 36.70 -39.17
CA HIS A 1109 8.78 35.58 -39.69
C HIS A 1109 7.52 35.33 -38.87
N LEU A 1110 7.63 35.36 -37.54
CA LEU A 1110 6.49 35.23 -36.63
C LEU A 1110 5.49 36.40 -36.78
N ALA A 1111 5.97 37.63 -36.89
CA ALA A 1111 5.13 38.81 -37.14
C ALA A 1111 4.36 38.69 -38.45
N ALA A 1112 5.02 38.22 -39.51
CA ALA A 1112 4.39 37.98 -40.81
C ALA A 1112 3.32 36.87 -40.74
N ALA A 1113 3.56 35.81 -39.95
CA ALA A 1113 2.59 34.75 -39.72
C ALA A 1113 1.35 35.25 -38.96
N TYR A 1114 1.53 36.01 -37.88
CA TYR A 1114 0.41 36.62 -37.14
C TYR A 1114 -0.41 37.58 -38.01
N LEU A 1115 0.27 38.40 -38.82
CA LEU A 1115 -0.41 39.31 -39.74
C LEU A 1115 -1.23 38.53 -40.80
N ALA A 1116 -0.70 37.40 -41.28
CA ALA A 1116 -1.38 36.55 -42.26
C ALA A 1116 -2.62 35.83 -41.69
N VAL A 1117 -2.63 35.52 -40.39
CA VAL A 1117 -3.77 34.92 -39.66
C VAL A 1117 -4.76 36.00 -39.17
N GLY A 1118 -4.36 37.28 -39.19
CA GLY A 1118 -5.21 38.42 -38.83
C GLY A 1118 -5.08 38.88 -37.37
N ASP A 1119 -4.12 38.33 -36.61
CA ASP A 1119 -3.83 38.72 -35.23
C ASP A 1119 -2.90 39.93 -35.20
N ARG A 1120 -3.48 41.13 -35.36
CA ARG A 1120 -2.71 42.38 -35.53
C ARG A 1120 -1.94 42.79 -34.28
N ASP A 1121 -2.43 42.46 -33.08
CA ASP A 1121 -1.80 42.87 -31.82
C ASP A 1121 -0.48 42.11 -31.62
N GLN A 1122 -0.52 40.78 -31.76
CA GLN A 1122 0.68 39.94 -31.67
C GLN A 1122 1.63 40.14 -32.86
N ALA A 1123 1.10 40.48 -34.04
CA ALA A 1123 1.92 40.86 -35.19
C ALA A 1123 2.71 42.15 -34.92
N ASN A 1124 2.10 43.16 -34.30
CA ASN A 1124 2.78 44.41 -33.96
C ASN A 1124 3.86 44.19 -32.87
N GLU A 1125 3.55 43.44 -31.82
CA GLU A 1125 4.51 43.09 -30.76
C GLU A 1125 5.74 42.35 -31.32
N SER A 1126 5.50 41.34 -32.15
CA SER A 1126 6.58 40.57 -32.79
C SER A 1126 7.38 41.42 -33.79
N PHE A 1127 6.73 42.34 -34.50
CA PHE A 1127 7.40 43.25 -35.43
C PHE A 1127 8.24 44.32 -34.70
N ASP A 1128 7.77 44.81 -33.56
CA ASP A 1128 8.56 45.71 -32.70
C ASP A 1128 9.78 45.00 -32.11
N ALA A 1129 9.66 43.71 -31.73
CA ALA A 1129 10.81 42.89 -31.34
C ALA A 1129 11.83 42.75 -32.48
N ALA A 1130 11.38 42.46 -33.70
CA ALA A 1130 12.24 42.39 -34.90
C ALA A 1130 12.95 43.73 -35.18
N ARG A 1131 12.25 44.86 -35.01
CA ARG A 1131 12.83 46.21 -35.20
C ARG A 1131 13.84 46.58 -34.13
N SER A 1132 13.63 46.15 -32.89
CA SER A 1132 14.54 46.42 -31.78
C SER A 1132 15.89 45.72 -31.91
N GLY A 1133 15.95 44.64 -32.70
CA GLY A 1133 17.15 43.86 -32.97
C GLY A 1133 18.06 44.36 -34.10
N GLU A 1134 17.86 45.60 -34.60
CA GLU A 1134 18.71 46.24 -35.63
C GLU A 1134 18.91 45.43 -36.92
N ILE A 1135 17.84 44.91 -37.53
CA ILE A 1135 17.91 44.19 -38.82
C ILE A 1135 18.53 45.06 -39.93
N VAL A 1136 19.58 44.55 -40.58
CA VAL A 1136 20.16 45.15 -41.78
C VAL A 1136 19.33 44.74 -43.00
N LEU A 1137 18.50 45.66 -43.50
CA LEU A 1137 17.54 45.40 -44.59
C LEU A 1137 18.18 44.87 -45.88
N ASP A 1138 19.44 45.21 -46.15
CA ASP A 1138 20.17 44.76 -47.33
C ASP A 1138 20.55 43.27 -47.28
N GLN A 1139 20.57 42.68 -46.07
CA GLN A 1139 20.89 41.26 -45.83
C GLN A 1139 19.64 40.36 -45.84
N LEU A 1140 18.43 40.94 -45.81
CA LEU A 1140 17.19 40.17 -45.91
C LEU A 1140 16.99 39.59 -47.31
N ASN A 1141 16.47 38.37 -47.34
CA ASN A 1141 16.07 37.71 -48.58
C ASN A 1141 14.91 38.47 -49.25
N HIS A 1142 14.58 38.13 -50.50
CA HIS A 1142 13.58 38.87 -51.25
C HIS A 1142 12.18 38.80 -50.62
N SER A 1143 11.76 37.60 -50.21
CA SER A 1143 10.50 37.30 -49.54
C SER A 1143 10.40 37.98 -48.17
N GLU A 1144 11.51 38.02 -47.43
CA GLU A 1144 11.64 38.69 -46.13
C GLU A 1144 11.51 40.20 -46.27
N ARG A 1145 12.19 40.82 -47.24
CA ARG A 1145 12.02 42.26 -47.56
C ARG A 1145 10.59 42.59 -47.92
N HIS A 1146 9.92 41.74 -48.70
CA HIS A 1146 8.53 41.95 -49.03
C HIS A 1146 7.61 41.84 -47.79
N ALA A 1147 7.88 40.93 -46.87
CA ALA A 1147 7.15 40.85 -45.61
C ALA A 1147 7.44 42.04 -44.68
N TRP A 1148 8.69 42.48 -44.62
CA TRP A 1148 9.10 43.69 -43.90
C TRP A 1148 8.31 44.90 -44.40
N THR A 1149 8.27 45.15 -45.73
CA THR A 1149 7.51 46.26 -46.31
C THR A 1149 6.01 46.14 -45.99
N ARG A 1150 5.42 44.95 -46.07
CA ARG A 1150 4.00 44.74 -45.72
C ARG A 1150 3.69 45.03 -44.25
N LEU A 1151 4.55 44.58 -43.35
CA LEU A 1151 4.41 44.85 -41.90
C LEU A 1151 4.60 46.35 -41.62
N GLN A 1152 5.56 46.98 -42.30
CA GLN A 1152 5.79 48.42 -42.22
C GLN A 1152 4.55 49.20 -42.72
N ASP A 1153 3.98 48.85 -43.86
CA ASP A 1153 2.75 49.48 -44.36
C ASP A 1153 1.56 49.26 -43.39
N ALA A 1154 1.50 48.10 -42.73
CA ALA A 1154 0.42 47.74 -41.82
C ALA A 1154 0.45 48.46 -40.46
N PHE A 1155 1.62 48.91 -40.00
CA PHE A 1155 1.83 49.42 -38.64
C PHE A 1155 2.50 50.81 -38.57
N THR A 1156 2.96 51.38 -39.68
CA THR A 1156 3.70 52.67 -39.70
C THR A 1156 2.98 53.83 -40.40
N GLN A 1157 1.69 53.70 -40.78
CA GLN A 1157 0.93 54.87 -41.25
C GLN A 1157 0.53 55.80 -40.09
N PRO A 1158 0.68 57.14 -40.23
CA PRO A 1158 0.32 58.09 -39.18
C PRO A 1158 -1.20 58.11 -38.93
N LYS A 1159 -1.59 58.10 -37.65
CA LYS A 1159 -2.94 58.39 -37.19
C LYS A 1159 -3.47 59.70 -37.81
N GLU A 1160 -4.51 59.62 -38.63
CA GLU A 1160 -5.41 60.74 -38.84
C GLU A 1160 -6.17 61.03 -37.53
N ILE A 1161 -5.71 62.09 -36.88
CA ILE A 1161 -6.37 63.07 -36.02
C ILE A 1161 -7.81 62.72 -35.55
N THR A 1162 -7.88 62.50 -34.24
CA THR A 1162 -9.01 62.73 -33.32
C THR A 1162 -10.02 63.80 -33.72
N ALA A 1163 -11.30 63.45 -33.71
CA ALA A 1163 -12.39 64.37 -33.35
C ALA A 1163 -13.25 63.72 -32.25
N LEU A 1164 -13.30 64.40 -31.10
CA LEU A 1164 -14.09 64.06 -29.92
C LEU A 1164 -15.59 63.98 -30.23
N ALA A 1165 -16.27 62.97 -29.69
CA ALA A 1165 -17.71 63.04 -29.47
C ALA A 1165 -17.95 63.52 -28.02
N PRO A 1166 -18.76 64.58 -27.80
CA PRO A 1166 -19.13 64.99 -26.46
C PRO A 1166 -20.15 64.00 -25.88
N THR A 1167 -20.02 63.81 -24.57
CA THR A 1167 -21.03 63.23 -23.69
C THR A 1167 -22.42 63.73 -24.00
N ASP A 1168 -23.40 62.84 -24.13
CA ASP A 1168 -24.71 63.16 -23.59
C ASP A 1168 -25.44 61.95 -23.01
N ARG A 1169 -26.22 62.27 -21.99
CA ARG A 1169 -26.97 61.40 -21.09
C ARG A 1169 -28.18 60.77 -21.80
N SER A 1170 -28.68 59.73 -21.12
CA SER A 1170 -30.08 59.31 -20.99
C SER A 1170 -30.62 58.18 -21.89
N ALA A 1171 -31.13 57.15 -21.18
CA ALA A 1171 -32.35 56.39 -21.40
C ALA A 1171 -32.62 55.76 -22.78
N ASN A 1172 -32.35 54.45 -22.91
CA ASN A 1172 -33.34 53.35 -22.86
C ASN A 1172 -32.66 52.01 -23.15
#